data_AF-A0A2V1H4K5-F1
#
_entry.id   AF-A0A2V1H4K5-F1
#
_cell.length_a   1.000
_cell.length_b   1.000
_cell.length_c   1.000
_cell.angle_alpha   90.00
_cell.angle_beta   90.00
_cell.angle_gamma   90.00
#
_symmetry.space_group_name_H-M   'P 1'
#
loop_
_entity.id
_entity.type
_entity.pdbx_description
1 polymer ?
#
loop_
_entity_poly.entity_id
_entity_poly.type
_entity_poly.pdbx_seq_one_letter_code
_entity_poly.pdbx_strand_id
1 'polypeptide(L)'
;MPFSIKHFSVSAVALATSLLIGCGSSGSSAEKDVTPPDDQTTIQNIIYLQAGPNLTEDAKTALISATDNTRIVFPAGHHKISDTLTFDGDSDGDGIQVKNITIAGAGMNKTSLDFSESVGSDGLLVQNATNITIEDIGFEEAANNAVKLRSTKGIIIRRARAEWKGELTKDNGAYGFYPVESEDILIEDTYTRGSADAGVYIGQSRNTVVRRNVVQENVAGIEIENTANADVYDNIVTGNTGGVLVFDLPIGNEQYGGKTRIFNNRIYNNNTDNFANVSDYPAGVHIVPPGTGVIVLSAKNVEIFDNYINGHDSTSIAITDFQIAASREEMQSYVDNGVIASGFGPTPRKVYIHDNLITDSGKNPRGDLIVTPKAVFNLIGVTDFPPILYDGLGEMLANQGRSEQFGEPPFAIDGSDNVCATRNNNLEGEPVINGRLYDPQSKSYILVDGQVLPSPSTNTDLLSCELPSIEPTIITINGVAYGCGADDVDSVMCPAVDTTPPDDTTNPDQPDEPQDQASCQLSGEGVNWQALAKSDCPDLSDYRLFENSANPTENANGGEPFELAIPLFTDYATKYRFLFMPSGEQATFQPDETFDFPVGSVLVKTFSLPADTSQRGFEHEQLIETRLLIHRESGWTALPYLWNEGGGSAKLAVAGKSLAKSVVHKGETFDFTYVVPDKNQCKACHQLIPQEGRSKFSPIGPKARNLNFDITINGQTKNQLIHWKDNNLLQGLPDIASITQLPKFNDDITNSEIINMETDQLTAMAKGYLDINCAHCHRSEGDAGNTPLKLPYWLSYDDNKSKHGVCTKPVTYGGGALSFLTIPGDAENSIVHFRMVATSPKDRMPKLGRSLAHTEGVQLIENWINRLPEVNCQ
;
A
#
# COMPACT_ATOMS: atom_id res chain seq x y z
N MET A 1 34.82 24.62 24.35
CA MET A 1 34.85 25.35 25.66
C MET A 1 34.67 26.84 25.40
N PRO A 2 33.94 27.57 26.26
CA PRO A 2 32.65 28.17 25.91
C PRO A 2 32.59 29.70 26.15
N PHE A 3 31.44 30.34 25.91
CA PHE A 3 30.82 31.52 26.58
C PHE A 3 29.91 32.24 25.56
N SER A 4 28.72 32.80 25.85
CA SER A 4 27.85 32.83 27.03
C SER A 4 26.51 33.46 26.62
N ILE A 5 25.42 32.98 27.22
CA ILE A 5 24.06 33.53 27.14
C ILE A 5 23.93 34.69 28.14
N LYS A 6 23.23 35.78 27.77
CA LYS A 6 22.79 36.82 28.71
C LYS A 6 21.28 36.75 28.96
N HIS A 7 20.92 36.62 30.24
CA HIS A 7 19.61 36.95 30.83
C HIS A 7 19.69 38.31 31.52
N PHE A 8 18.59 39.09 31.52
CA PHE A 8 18.18 40.07 32.54
C PHE A 8 16.66 40.29 32.32
N SER A 9 15.73 39.78 33.14
CA SER A 9 15.33 40.06 34.53
C SER A 9 14.13 41.01 34.64
N VAL A 10 13.15 40.51 35.38
CA VAL A 10 11.86 41.08 35.80
C VAL A 10 12.00 42.32 36.68
N SER A 11 11.01 43.22 36.64
CA SER A 11 10.60 44.03 37.79
C SER A 11 9.09 44.25 37.78
N ALA A 12 8.46 43.89 38.90
CA ALA A 12 7.06 44.09 39.25
C ALA A 12 6.97 45.08 40.42
N VAL A 13 5.85 45.83 40.53
CA VAL A 13 5.16 46.34 41.76
C VAL A 13 3.89 47.07 41.24
N ALA A 14 2.65 46.55 41.41
CA ALA A 14 1.70 46.69 42.54
C ALA A 14 1.19 48.14 42.75
N LEU A 15 -0.03 48.51 43.17
CA LEU A 15 -1.33 47.91 43.50
C LEU A 15 -2.27 49.13 43.75
N ALA A 16 -3.56 49.10 43.40
CA ALA A 16 -4.57 49.93 44.08
C ALA A 16 -6.01 49.42 43.82
N THR A 17 -6.80 49.46 44.88
CA THR A 17 -8.03 48.69 45.13
C THR A 17 -9.31 49.56 45.08
N SER A 18 -10.39 48.96 44.56
CA SER A 18 -11.80 48.99 45.00
C SER A 18 -12.61 50.31 45.11
N LEU A 19 -13.78 50.40 44.43
CA LEU A 19 -15.14 50.25 45.02
C LEU A 19 -16.28 50.56 44.02
N LEU A 20 -17.42 49.91 44.29
CA LEU A 20 -18.68 49.77 43.53
C LEU A 20 -19.66 50.97 43.63
N ILE A 21 -20.74 50.84 42.83
CA ILE A 21 -22.05 51.55 42.73
C ILE A 21 -22.10 52.45 41.47
N GLY A 22 -23.04 52.38 40.52
CA GLY A 22 -24.32 51.68 40.37
C GLY A 22 -25.31 52.58 39.59
N CYS A 23 -25.99 52.02 38.56
CA CYS A 23 -27.11 52.54 37.73
C CYS A 23 -26.77 53.59 36.62
N GLY A 24 -27.21 53.49 35.36
CA GLY A 24 -28.06 52.50 34.67
C GLY A 24 -28.39 52.89 33.20
N SER A 25 -28.79 51.88 32.41
CA SER A 25 -29.49 51.89 31.09
C SER A 25 -28.78 52.53 29.89
N SER A 26 -28.79 52.02 28.65
CA SER A 26 -29.57 50.96 27.97
C SER A 26 -28.92 50.63 26.61
N GLY A 27 -28.95 49.36 26.18
CA GLY A 27 -28.74 48.98 24.77
C GLY A 27 -27.93 47.70 24.55
N SER A 28 -28.47 46.53 24.90
CA SER A 28 -27.89 45.24 24.58
C SER A 28 -28.40 44.73 23.22
N SER A 29 -27.51 44.61 22.23
CA SER A 29 -27.67 43.67 21.12
C SER A 29 -27.15 42.31 21.58
N ALA A 30 -28.05 41.35 21.76
CA ALA A 30 -27.73 39.98 22.12
C ALA A 30 -26.82 39.32 21.07
N GLU A 31 -25.72 38.72 21.53
CA GLU A 31 -25.04 37.63 20.84
C GLU A 31 -26.08 36.55 20.56
N LYS A 32 -26.23 36.18 19.29
CA LYS A 32 -26.98 34.98 18.91
C LYS A 32 -26.10 33.79 19.28
N ASP A 33 -26.45 33.14 20.40
CA ASP A 33 -26.18 31.72 20.59
C ASP A 33 -26.75 30.98 19.37
N VAL A 34 -25.86 30.49 18.51
CA VAL A 34 -26.22 29.53 17.48
C VAL A 34 -26.30 28.18 18.18
N THR A 35 -27.51 27.80 18.61
CA THR A 35 -27.81 26.41 18.94
C THR A 35 -27.52 25.55 17.71
N PRO A 36 -26.86 24.37 17.87
CA PRO A 36 -26.67 23.45 16.76
C PRO A 36 -28.04 23.05 16.20
N PRO A 37 -28.16 22.78 14.88
CA PRO A 37 -29.37 22.17 14.34
C PRO A 37 -29.59 20.84 15.06
N ASP A 38 -30.74 20.70 15.69
CA ASP A 38 -31.27 19.43 16.18
C ASP A 38 -31.74 18.66 14.94
N ASP A 39 -30.83 17.92 14.32
CA ASP A 39 -31.17 16.92 13.32
C ASP A 39 -30.93 15.54 13.93
N GLN A 40 -32.01 14.98 14.49
CA GLN A 40 -32.05 13.60 14.93
C GLN A 40 -32.19 12.67 13.73
N THR A 41 -31.08 12.31 13.10
CA THR A 41 -31.00 11.11 12.25
C THR A 41 -29.63 10.43 12.40
N THR A 42 -29.69 9.13 12.74
CA THR A 42 -28.63 8.13 13.04
C THR A 42 -27.79 8.37 14.30
N ILE A 43 -28.01 7.51 15.32
CA ILE A 43 -27.11 7.39 16.48
C ILE A 43 -25.76 6.90 15.95
N GLN A 44 -24.77 7.79 15.86
CA GLN A 44 -23.38 7.39 15.61
C GLN A 44 -22.92 6.46 16.74
N ASN A 45 -22.39 5.29 16.39
CA ASN A 45 -21.74 4.42 17.37
C ASN A 45 -20.35 5.01 17.68
N ILE A 46 -20.25 5.85 18.71
CA ILE A 46 -19.00 6.54 19.06
C ILE A 46 -18.20 5.72 20.07
N ILE A 47 -16.98 5.32 19.70
CA ILE A 47 -16.02 4.60 20.54
C ILE A 47 -14.90 5.56 20.96
N TYR A 48 -14.88 5.95 22.25
CA TYR A 48 -13.81 6.78 22.81
C TYR A 48 -12.69 5.91 23.39
N LEU A 49 -11.53 5.95 22.75
CA LEU A 49 -10.34 5.24 23.20
C LEU A 49 -9.71 5.94 24.41
N GLN A 50 -9.17 5.15 25.34
CA GLN A 50 -8.53 5.67 26.55
C GLN A 50 -7.01 5.72 26.36
N ALA A 51 -6.39 6.80 26.83
CA ALA A 51 -4.94 6.88 26.85
C ALA A 51 -4.38 5.85 27.84
N GLY A 52 -3.37 5.09 27.42
CA GLY A 52 -2.78 4.06 28.27
C GLY A 52 -1.93 3.06 27.49
N PRO A 53 -1.31 2.10 28.20
CA PRO A 53 -0.43 1.11 27.59
C PRO A 53 -1.13 0.15 26.62
N ASN A 54 -2.46 0.03 26.69
CA ASN A 54 -3.26 -0.83 25.82
C ASN A 54 -3.88 -0.08 24.64
N LEU A 55 -3.52 1.19 24.39
CA LEU A 55 -4.17 2.00 23.37
C LEU A 55 -4.08 1.35 21.97
N THR A 56 -2.98 0.67 21.66
CA THR A 56 -2.85 -0.07 20.39
C THR A 56 -3.88 -1.20 20.30
N GLU A 57 -3.97 -2.06 21.32
CA GLU A 57 -4.95 -3.15 21.34
C GLU A 57 -6.40 -2.65 21.37
N ASP A 58 -6.68 -1.59 22.13
CA ASP A 58 -8.01 -0.98 22.20
C ASP A 58 -8.42 -0.38 20.86
N ALA A 59 -7.49 0.31 20.17
CA ALA A 59 -7.71 0.85 18.84
C ALA A 59 -7.96 -0.24 17.80
N LYS A 60 -7.14 -1.29 17.78
CA LYS A 60 -7.35 -2.45 16.90
C LYS A 60 -8.70 -3.11 17.15
N THR A 61 -9.05 -3.33 18.42
CA THR A 61 -10.36 -3.88 18.79
C THR A 61 -11.50 -3.02 18.26
N ALA A 62 -11.42 -1.70 18.43
CA ALA A 62 -12.42 -0.76 17.93
C ALA A 62 -12.53 -0.79 16.40
N LEU A 63 -11.42 -0.86 15.68
CA LEU A 63 -11.40 -0.91 14.21
C LEU A 63 -11.99 -2.23 13.69
N ILE A 64 -11.69 -3.36 14.32
CA ILE A 64 -12.19 -4.68 13.90
C ILE A 64 -13.67 -4.86 14.20
N SER A 65 -14.17 -4.25 15.29
CA SER A 65 -15.57 -4.35 15.70
C SER A 65 -16.46 -3.22 15.18
N ALA A 66 -15.90 -2.31 14.37
CA ALA A 66 -16.65 -1.20 13.81
C ALA A 66 -17.75 -1.70 12.87
N THR A 67 -18.96 -1.21 13.11
CA THR A 67 -20.14 -1.39 12.25
C THR A 67 -20.46 -0.09 11.53
N ASP A 68 -21.46 -0.10 10.65
CA ASP A 68 -21.88 1.11 9.92
C ASP A 68 -22.05 2.33 10.83
N ASN A 69 -21.57 3.48 10.37
CA ASN A 69 -21.64 4.77 11.07
C ASN A 69 -20.83 4.82 12.39
N THR A 70 -19.87 3.93 12.59
CA THR A 70 -18.98 3.96 13.77
C THR A 70 -17.99 5.12 13.70
N ARG A 71 -17.83 5.85 14.80
CA ARG A 71 -16.82 6.88 14.99
C ARG A 71 -15.84 6.47 16.09
N ILE A 72 -14.58 6.25 15.75
CA ILE A 72 -13.51 5.90 16.69
C ILE A 72 -12.72 7.16 17.02
N VAL A 73 -12.67 7.54 18.29
CA VAL A 73 -12.05 8.79 18.75
C VAL A 73 -10.83 8.48 19.61
N PHE A 74 -9.64 8.83 19.10
CA PHE A 74 -8.39 8.75 19.81
C PHE A 74 -8.25 9.89 20.83
N PRO A 75 -7.68 9.63 22.02
CA PRO A 75 -7.52 10.64 23.05
C PRO A 75 -6.49 11.69 22.64
N ALA A 76 -6.63 12.92 23.15
CA ALA A 76 -5.57 13.92 23.04
C ALA A 76 -4.29 13.43 23.76
N GLY A 77 -3.13 13.80 23.23
CA GLY A 77 -1.82 13.38 23.72
C GLY A 77 -0.90 12.91 22.60
N HIS A 78 0.31 12.56 22.99
CA HIS A 78 1.30 11.88 22.15
C HIS A 78 1.40 10.44 22.63
N HIS A 79 1.08 9.49 21.76
CA HIS A 79 0.87 8.10 22.13
C HIS A 79 1.74 7.19 21.28
N LYS A 80 2.51 6.32 21.93
CA LYS A 80 3.24 5.23 21.26
C LYS A 80 2.25 4.19 20.76
N ILE A 81 2.39 3.81 19.50
CA ILE A 81 1.61 2.76 18.86
C ILE A 81 2.58 1.66 18.42
N SER A 82 2.36 0.44 18.92
CA SER A 82 3.32 -0.66 18.78
C SER A 82 3.11 -1.52 17.54
N ASP A 83 2.07 -1.27 16.75
CA ASP A 83 1.76 -2.03 15.54
C ASP A 83 0.89 -1.22 14.57
N THR A 84 0.83 -1.61 13.30
CA THR A 84 -0.08 -1.03 12.31
C THR A 84 -1.53 -1.13 12.79
N LEU A 85 -2.27 -0.04 12.65
CA LEU A 85 -3.71 0.01 12.90
C LEU A 85 -4.43 -0.31 11.59
N THR A 86 -5.19 -1.41 11.54
CA THR A 86 -5.86 -1.84 10.31
C THR A 86 -7.37 -1.78 10.44
N PHE A 87 -8.02 -1.06 9.52
CA PHE A 87 -9.45 -1.14 9.28
C PHE A 87 -9.70 -1.85 7.95
N ASP A 88 -10.41 -2.97 7.99
CA ASP A 88 -10.92 -3.66 6.81
C ASP A 88 -12.45 -3.53 6.80
N GLY A 89 -13.00 -2.84 5.80
CA GLY A 89 -14.44 -2.62 5.71
C GLY A 89 -15.21 -3.90 5.44
N ASP A 90 -14.60 -4.93 4.86
CA ASP A 90 -15.20 -6.25 4.65
C ASP A 90 -14.57 -7.21 5.67
N SER A 91 -14.70 -7.02 6.98
CA SER A 91 -13.89 -7.78 7.96
C SER A 91 -14.24 -9.27 8.08
N ASP A 92 -15.40 -9.70 7.60
CA ASP A 92 -15.86 -11.10 7.60
C ASP A 92 -15.75 -11.80 6.24
N GLY A 93 -15.57 -11.05 5.14
CA GLY A 93 -15.27 -11.61 3.82
C GLY A 93 -16.50 -12.07 3.06
N ASP A 94 -17.68 -11.60 3.42
CA ASP A 94 -18.92 -11.82 2.68
C ASP A 94 -19.06 -10.86 1.47
N GLY A 95 -18.15 -9.87 1.39
CA GLY A 95 -18.09 -8.87 0.34
C GLY A 95 -19.06 -7.71 0.52
N ILE A 96 -19.67 -7.58 1.70
CA ILE A 96 -20.46 -6.42 2.14
C ILE A 96 -19.54 -5.54 2.99
N GLN A 97 -19.25 -4.35 2.49
CA GLN A 97 -18.38 -3.41 3.19
C GLN A 97 -19.16 -2.59 4.22
N VAL A 98 -18.61 -2.51 5.43
CA VAL A 98 -18.97 -1.55 6.47
C VAL A 98 -18.75 -0.12 5.94
N LYS A 99 -19.74 0.74 6.19
CA LYS A 99 -19.82 2.08 5.61
C LYS A 99 -19.80 3.20 6.64
N ASN A 100 -19.42 4.39 6.19
CA ASN A 100 -19.52 5.64 6.95
C ASN A 100 -18.69 5.63 8.25
N ILE A 101 -17.47 5.08 8.18
CA ILE A 101 -16.58 5.01 9.33
C ILE A 101 -15.81 6.31 9.49
N THR A 102 -15.68 6.79 10.73
CA THR A 102 -14.82 7.92 11.04
C THR A 102 -13.76 7.57 12.07
N ILE A 103 -12.49 7.84 11.73
CA ILE A 103 -11.34 7.73 12.63
C ILE A 103 -10.89 9.14 12.96
N ALA A 104 -11.02 9.54 14.22
CA ALA A 104 -10.84 10.93 14.63
C ALA A 104 -9.90 11.08 15.83
N GLY A 105 -9.26 12.25 15.95
CA GLY A 105 -8.59 12.71 17.16
C GLY A 105 -9.16 14.03 17.68
N ALA A 106 -8.41 14.71 18.55
CA ALA A 106 -8.76 16.01 19.11
C ALA A 106 -8.25 17.20 18.29
N GLY A 107 -7.52 16.94 17.20
CA GLY A 107 -6.87 17.86 16.27
C GLY A 107 -5.51 17.31 15.84
N MET A 108 -5.06 17.59 14.60
CA MET A 108 -3.78 17.07 14.07
C MET A 108 -2.54 17.33 14.94
N ASN A 109 -2.58 18.38 15.76
CA ASN A 109 -1.50 18.75 16.70
C ASN A 109 -1.84 18.45 18.17
N LYS A 110 -3.03 17.88 18.43
CA LYS A 110 -3.51 17.53 19.79
C LYS A 110 -3.56 16.03 20.02
N THR A 111 -3.81 15.24 18.98
CA THR A 111 -3.70 13.77 19.02
C THR A 111 -2.60 13.36 18.07
N SER A 112 -1.59 12.68 18.59
CA SER A 112 -0.43 12.22 17.83
C SER A 112 -0.17 10.74 18.11
N LEU A 113 -0.09 9.95 17.06
CA LEU A 113 0.22 8.53 17.08
C LEU A 113 1.65 8.33 16.56
N ASP A 114 2.55 7.85 17.43
CA ASP A 114 3.96 7.65 17.14
C ASP A 114 4.27 6.16 16.95
N PHE A 115 4.70 5.82 15.73
CA PHE A 115 4.96 4.45 15.27
C PHE A 115 6.45 4.08 15.24
N SER A 116 7.32 4.89 15.84
CA SER A 116 8.78 4.63 15.87
C SER A 116 9.18 3.29 16.51
N GLU A 117 8.31 2.71 17.33
CA GLU A 117 8.49 1.41 17.98
C GLU A 117 7.54 0.32 17.42
N SER A 118 6.87 0.61 16.30
CA SER A 118 5.92 -0.30 15.67
C SER A 118 6.61 -1.52 15.06
N VAL A 119 6.03 -2.71 15.29
CA VAL A 119 6.45 -3.95 14.59
C VAL A 119 5.88 -4.06 13.17
N GLY A 120 4.87 -3.24 12.84
CA GLY A 120 4.22 -3.13 11.55
C GLY A 120 4.82 -2.02 10.68
N SER A 121 4.61 -2.09 9.37
CA SER A 121 5.22 -1.15 8.42
C SER A 121 4.46 0.16 8.28
N ASP A 122 3.13 0.11 8.29
CA ASP A 122 2.28 1.29 8.07
C ASP A 122 1.73 1.81 9.40
N GLY A 123 1.38 3.10 9.47
CA GLY A 123 0.71 3.69 10.63
C GLY A 123 -0.75 3.25 10.70
N LEU A 124 -1.55 3.75 9.75
CA LEU A 124 -2.94 3.34 9.54
C LEU A 124 -3.09 2.70 8.15
N LEU A 125 -3.63 1.48 8.09
CA LEU A 125 -4.04 0.81 6.86
C LEU A 125 -5.58 0.73 6.82
N VAL A 126 -6.17 1.29 5.77
CA VAL A 126 -7.59 1.14 5.46
C VAL A 126 -7.72 0.34 4.16
N GLN A 127 -8.56 -0.68 4.16
CA GLN A 127 -8.83 -1.46 2.94
C GLN A 127 -10.29 -1.87 2.84
N ASN A 128 -10.74 -2.09 1.59
CA ASN A 128 -12.11 -2.55 1.27
C ASN A 128 -13.20 -1.73 1.98
N ALA A 129 -13.02 -0.42 2.06
CA ALA A 129 -13.92 0.46 2.79
C ALA A 129 -14.77 1.32 1.83
N THR A 130 -15.96 1.69 2.31
CA THR A 130 -16.82 2.68 1.64
C THR A 130 -17.12 3.82 2.61
N ASN A 131 -16.92 5.06 2.17
CA ASN A 131 -17.15 6.29 2.97
C ASN A 131 -16.35 6.29 4.29
N ILE A 132 -15.03 6.43 4.19
CA ILE A 132 -14.11 6.56 5.34
C ILE A 132 -13.72 8.03 5.54
N THR A 133 -13.79 8.50 6.79
CA THR A 133 -13.25 9.82 7.18
C THR A 133 -12.12 9.64 8.18
N ILE A 134 -10.97 10.24 7.91
CA ILE A 134 -9.83 10.36 8.84
C ILE A 134 -9.65 11.83 9.16
N GLU A 135 -9.83 12.21 10.42
CA GLU A 135 -9.79 13.63 10.79
C GLU A 135 -9.16 13.95 12.13
N ASP A 136 -8.63 15.17 12.24
CA ASP A 136 -8.19 15.73 13.52
C ASP A 136 -7.13 14.89 14.24
N ILE A 137 -6.18 14.30 13.51
CA ILE A 137 -5.21 13.34 14.05
C ILE A 137 -3.84 13.41 13.34
N GLY A 138 -2.75 13.20 14.06
CA GLY A 138 -1.39 13.13 13.53
C GLY A 138 -0.78 11.72 13.61
N PHE A 139 -0.04 11.34 12.57
CA PHE A 139 0.71 10.08 12.43
C PHE A 139 2.21 10.41 12.29
N GLU A 140 3.04 9.77 13.10
CA GLU A 140 4.47 10.08 13.20
C GLU A 140 5.34 8.83 13.08
N GLU A 141 6.48 8.96 12.39
CA GLU A 141 7.57 7.98 12.41
C GLU A 141 7.16 6.55 11.99
N ALA A 142 6.16 6.42 11.10
CA ALA A 142 5.84 5.12 10.51
C ALA A 142 7.01 4.59 9.68
N ALA A 143 7.32 3.29 9.81
CA ALA A 143 8.46 2.68 9.14
C ALA A 143 8.35 2.72 7.60
N ASN A 144 7.13 2.79 7.07
CA ASN A 144 6.86 2.87 5.65
C ASN A 144 5.81 3.95 5.32
N ASN A 145 4.51 3.69 5.49
CA ASN A 145 3.47 4.67 5.14
C ASN A 145 2.77 5.20 6.37
N ALA A 146 2.52 6.51 6.47
CA ALA A 146 1.79 7.05 7.61
C ALA A 146 0.30 6.63 7.57
N VAL A 147 -0.35 6.83 6.42
CA VAL A 147 -1.74 6.39 6.18
C VAL A 147 -1.85 5.81 4.77
N LYS A 148 -2.14 4.50 4.67
CA LYS A 148 -2.39 3.81 3.40
C LYS A 148 -3.88 3.46 3.28
N LEU A 149 -4.49 3.80 2.14
CA LEU A 149 -5.85 3.39 1.81
C LEU A 149 -5.84 2.62 0.49
N ARG A 150 -6.43 1.43 0.45
CA ARG A 150 -6.46 0.57 -0.74
C ARG A 150 -7.87 0.08 -1.03
N SER A 151 -8.25 0.00 -2.32
CA SER A 151 -9.54 -0.57 -2.74
C SER A 151 -10.71 0.07 -1.97
N THR A 152 -10.66 1.39 -1.81
CA THR A 152 -11.57 2.15 -0.96
C THR A 152 -12.26 3.23 -1.78
N LYS A 153 -13.57 3.39 -1.56
CA LYS A 153 -14.40 4.40 -2.23
C LYS A 153 -14.91 5.43 -1.24
N GLY A 154 -14.86 6.71 -1.58
CA GLY A 154 -15.34 7.78 -0.71
C GLY A 154 -14.41 8.02 0.46
N ILE A 155 -13.24 8.60 0.19
CA ILE A 155 -12.20 8.88 1.18
C ILE A 155 -12.23 10.37 1.53
N ILE A 156 -12.29 10.69 2.83
CA ILE A 156 -12.04 12.04 3.33
C ILE A 156 -10.86 11.98 4.31
N ILE A 157 -9.77 12.66 4.00
CA ILE A 157 -8.69 12.94 4.94
C ILE A 157 -8.68 14.44 5.18
N ARG A 158 -8.98 14.87 6.42
CA ARG A 158 -9.09 16.31 6.73
C ARG A 158 -8.48 16.69 8.06
N ARG A 159 -7.78 17.84 8.12
CA ARG A 159 -7.14 18.30 9.37
C ARG A 159 -6.29 17.20 10.02
N ALA A 160 -5.58 16.45 9.20
CA ALA A 160 -4.71 15.35 9.60
C ALA A 160 -3.24 15.69 9.31
N ARG A 161 -2.30 15.02 10.00
CA ARG A 161 -0.86 15.21 9.81
C ARG A 161 -0.13 13.89 9.60
N ALA A 162 0.82 13.85 8.66
CA ALA A 162 1.80 12.77 8.52
C ALA A 162 3.21 13.36 8.61
N GLU A 163 4.06 12.89 9.53
CA GLU A 163 5.37 13.54 9.76
C GLU A 163 6.49 12.59 10.20
N TRP A 164 7.66 12.75 9.57
CA TRP A 164 8.95 12.31 10.09
C TRP A 164 9.73 13.55 10.54
N LYS A 165 9.99 13.68 11.84
CA LYS A 165 10.48 14.92 12.48
C LYS A 165 11.99 15.10 12.39
N GLY A 166 12.72 14.01 12.12
CA GLY A 166 14.17 13.98 12.07
C GLY A 166 14.79 14.67 10.85
N GLU A 167 16.06 14.33 10.62
CA GLU A 167 16.76 14.68 9.39
C GLU A 167 16.06 14.07 8.17
N LEU A 168 16.15 14.74 7.03
CA LEU A 168 15.61 14.25 5.78
C LEU A 168 16.57 13.20 5.23
N THR A 169 16.19 11.93 5.37
CA THR A 169 17.03 10.81 4.98
C THR A 169 16.20 9.77 4.25
N LYS A 170 16.88 8.96 3.43
CA LYS A 170 16.26 7.81 2.76
C LYS A 170 15.67 6.76 3.72
N ASP A 171 16.03 6.80 5.00
CA ASP A 171 15.52 5.87 6.00
C ASP A 171 14.13 6.26 6.51
N ASN A 172 13.66 7.48 6.21
CA ASN A 172 12.29 7.90 6.48
C ASN A 172 11.29 7.03 5.70
N GLY A 173 10.02 7.09 6.12
CA GLY A 173 8.94 6.37 5.44
C GLY A 173 8.69 6.89 4.01
N ALA A 174 8.09 6.04 3.19
CA ALA A 174 7.84 6.31 1.78
C ALA A 174 6.73 7.35 1.59
N TYR A 175 5.51 7.06 2.01
CA TYR A 175 4.34 7.89 1.71
C TYR A 175 3.64 8.44 2.96
N GLY A 176 3.30 9.73 2.95
CA GLY A 176 2.48 10.35 4.00
C GLY A 176 1.02 9.90 3.92
N PHE A 177 0.22 10.53 3.06
CA PHE A 177 -1.13 10.07 2.73
C PHE A 177 -1.11 9.33 1.40
N TYR A 178 -1.51 8.05 1.43
CA TYR A 178 -1.35 7.11 0.32
C TYR A 178 -2.66 6.38 -0.05
N PRO A 179 -3.64 7.04 -0.70
CA PRO A 179 -4.69 6.34 -1.43
C PRO A 179 -4.14 5.66 -2.69
N VAL A 180 -4.48 4.39 -2.87
CA VAL A 180 -4.12 3.60 -4.05
C VAL A 180 -5.27 2.68 -4.47
N GLU A 181 -5.46 2.46 -5.76
CA GLU A 181 -6.56 1.61 -6.27
C GLU A 181 -7.92 2.05 -5.70
N SER A 182 -8.15 3.37 -5.64
CA SER A 182 -9.26 3.99 -4.89
C SER A 182 -10.06 4.98 -5.75
N GLU A 183 -11.26 5.34 -5.29
CA GLU A 183 -12.18 6.22 -6.01
C GLU A 183 -12.83 7.25 -5.06
N ASP A 184 -13.09 8.46 -5.58
CA ASP A 184 -13.76 9.56 -4.87
C ASP A 184 -13.01 9.97 -3.60
N ILE A 185 -11.92 10.73 -3.81
CA ILE A 185 -10.91 11.02 -2.78
C ILE A 185 -10.85 12.52 -2.51
N LEU A 186 -11.04 12.92 -1.25
CA LEU A 186 -10.83 14.27 -0.74
C LEU A 186 -9.68 14.29 0.27
N ILE A 187 -8.62 15.04 -0.02
CA ILE A 187 -7.54 15.34 0.94
C ILE A 187 -7.50 16.86 1.14
N GLU A 188 -7.83 17.32 2.35
CA GLU A 188 -7.91 18.74 2.63
C GLU A 188 -7.42 19.19 4.00
N ASP A 189 -6.93 20.43 4.08
CA ASP A 189 -6.53 21.05 5.34
C ASP A 189 -5.51 20.20 6.13
N THR A 190 -4.68 19.41 5.42
CA THR A 190 -3.70 18.49 6.01
C THR A 190 -2.28 19.06 6.02
N TYR A 191 -1.38 18.40 6.76
CA TYR A 191 0.06 18.70 6.78
C TYR A 191 0.90 17.44 6.55
N THR A 192 1.92 17.53 5.68
CA THR A 192 2.87 16.43 5.47
C THR A 192 4.32 16.91 5.48
N ARG A 193 5.21 16.13 6.11
CA ARG A 193 6.66 16.42 6.15
C ARG A 193 7.53 15.18 6.27
N GLY A 194 8.64 15.17 5.53
CA GLY A 194 9.76 14.25 5.74
C GLY A 194 9.66 12.93 4.99
N SER A 195 8.70 12.78 4.09
CA SER A 195 8.53 11.58 3.27
C SER A 195 9.71 11.38 2.32
N ALA A 196 10.31 10.19 2.35
CA ALA A 196 11.38 9.78 1.44
C ALA A 196 10.89 9.43 0.02
N ASP A 197 9.57 9.45 -0.20
CA ASP A 197 8.96 9.31 -1.51
C ASP A 197 8.01 10.49 -1.78
N ALA A 198 6.76 10.44 -1.31
CA ALA A 198 5.80 11.53 -1.52
C ALA A 198 5.00 11.88 -0.26
N GLY A 199 4.88 13.19 0.04
CA GLY A 199 4.07 13.68 1.16
C GLY A 199 2.59 13.33 1.00
N VAL A 200 2.03 13.63 -0.16
CA VAL A 200 0.70 13.17 -0.59
C VAL A 200 0.88 12.38 -1.89
N TYR A 201 0.52 11.11 -1.88
CA TYR A 201 0.59 10.23 -3.05
C TYR A 201 -0.78 9.68 -3.37
N ILE A 202 -1.26 9.87 -4.60
CA ILE A 202 -2.47 9.23 -5.10
C ILE A 202 -2.10 8.42 -6.34
N GLY A 203 -2.18 7.09 -6.21
CA GLY A 203 -1.79 6.14 -7.26
C GLY A 203 -2.97 5.36 -7.79
N GLN A 204 -3.00 5.08 -9.10
CA GLN A 204 -3.91 4.09 -9.68
C GLN A 204 -5.37 4.32 -9.22
N SER A 205 -5.80 5.58 -9.24
CA SER A 205 -7.06 6.01 -8.63
C SER A 205 -7.87 6.86 -9.59
N ARG A 206 -9.08 7.24 -9.19
CA ARG A 206 -9.89 8.18 -9.98
C ARG A 206 -10.74 9.11 -9.13
N ASN A 207 -11.05 10.27 -9.69
CA ASN A 207 -11.88 11.33 -9.11
C ASN A 207 -11.30 11.79 -7.77
N THR A 208 -10.42 12.78 -7.82
CA THR A 208 -9.66 13.22 -6.64
C THR A 208 -9.62 14.74 -6.52
N VAL A 209 -9.75 15.22 -5.29
CA VAL A 209 -9.63 16.62 -4.90
C VAL A 209 -8.58 16.73 -3.80
N VAL A 210 -7.50 17.47 -4.06
CA VAL A 210 -6.41 17.75 -3.10
C VAL A 210 -6.35 19.26 -2.90
N ARG A 211 -6.79 19.74 -1.73
CA ARG A 211 -6.89 21.19 -1.50
C ARG A 211 -6.49 21.71 -0.12
N ARG A 212 -6.01 22.95 -0.05
CA ARG A 212 -5.70 23.64 1.23
C ARG A 212 -4.72 22.88 2.14
N ASN A 213 -3.82 22.09 1.55
CA ASN A 213 -2.82 21.33 2.31
C ASN A 213 -1.52 22.12 2.44
N VAL A 214 -0.74 21.81 3.48
CA VAL A 214 0.65 22.25 3.64
C VAL A 214 1.57 21.05 3.47
N VAL A 215 2.34 21.05 2.40
CA VAL A 215 3.14 19.91 1.96
C VAL A 215 4.59 20.34 1.84
N GLN A 216 5.44 19.90 2.76
CA GLN A 216 6.80 20.43 2.84
C GLN A 216 7.89 19.42 3.17
N GLU A 217 9.11 19.67 2.67
CA GLU A 217 10.30 18.88 3.02
C GLU A 217 10.14 17.37 2.78
N ASN A 218 9.45 17.00 1.69
CA ASN A 218 9.37 15.65 1.15
C ASN A 218 10.22 15.54 -0.13
N VAL A 219 10.43 14.33 -0.67
CA VAL A 219 11.03 14.22 -2.01
C VAL A 219 10.04 14.77 -3.04
N ALA A 220 8.93 14.10 -3.28
CA ALA A 220 7.78 14.67 -3.96
C ALA A 220 6.84 15.31 -2.94
N GLY A 221 6.40 16.55 -3.18
CA GLY A 221 5.37 17.15 -2.35
C GLY A 221 4.04 16.41 -2.54
N ILE A 222 3.40 16.65 -3.68
CA ILE A 222 2.15 15.99 -4.09
C ILE A 222 2.43 15.21 -5.36
N GLU A 223 2.09 13.94 -5.38
CA GLU A 223 2.22 13.07 -6.55
C GLU A 223 0.87 12.48 -6.95
N ILE A 224 0.49 12.72 -8.20
CA ILE A 224 -0.67 12.14 -8.88
C ILE A 224 -0.13 11.14 -9.90
N GLU A 225 -0.12 9.86 -9.55
CA GLU A 225 0.45 8.79 -10.36
C GLU A 225 -0.66 7.91 -10.95
N ASN A 226 -0.65 7.69 -12.26
CA ASN A 226 -1.60 6.81 -12.97
C ASN A 226 -3.08 7.05 -12.56
N THR A 227 -3.43 8.30 -12.27
CA THR A 227 -4.72 8.68 -11.68
C THR A 227 -5.53 9.57 -12.62
N ALA A 228 -6.81 9.28 -12.77
CA ALA A 228 -7.71 9.98 -13.69
C ALA A 228 -8.66 10.95 -12.97
N ASN A 229 -8.90 12.13 -13.53
CA ASN A 229 -9.77 13.18 -12.98
C ASN A 229 -9.27 13.66 -11.61
N ALA A 230 -8.32 14.59 -11.59
CA ALA A 230 -7.73 15.11 -10.35
C ALA A 230 -7.66 16.64 -10.35
N ASP A 231 -8.15 17.26 -9.29
CA ASP A 231 -8.00 18.69 -9.02
C ASP A 231 -7.04 18.90 -7.83
N VAL A 232 -5.97 19.66 -8.05
CA VAL A 232 -4.96 20.01 -7.03
C VAL A 232 -4.90 21.53 -6.90
N TYR A 233 -5.47 22.10 -5.83
CA TYR A 233 -5.59 23.56 -5.69
C TYR A 233 -5.53 24.12 -4.28
N ASP A 234 -5.23 25.41 -4.14
CA ASP A 234 -5.12 26.09 -2.84
C ASP A 234 -4.09 25.46 -1.87
N ASN A 235 -3.15 24.66 -2.37
CA ASN A 235 -2.13 24.04 -1.55
C ASN A 235 -0.91 24.97 -1.39
N ILE A 236 -0.20 24.81 -0.27
CA ILE A 236 1.12 25.36 -0.02
C ILE A 236 2.11 24.20 -0.16
N VAL A 237 2.94 24.24 -1.20
CA VAL A 237 3.90 23.17 -1.54
C VAL A 237 5.31 23.75 -1.55
N THR A 238 6.10 23.47 -0.51
CA THR A 238 7.37 24.17 -0.30
C THR A 238 8.49 23.33 0.31
N GLY A 239 9.74 23.61 -0.03
CA GLY A 239 10.88 22.92 0.57
C GLY A 239 10.98 21.44 0.21
N ASN A 240 10.22 20.94 -0.76
CA ASN A 240 10.35 19.57 -1.26
C ASN A 240 11.54 19.47 -2.25
N THR A 241 11.88 18.27 -2.73
CA THR A 241 12.81 18.11 -3.87
C THR A 241 12.12 18.52 -5.17
N GLY A 242 10.92 17.97 -5.40
CA GLY A 242 9.97 18.37 -6.44
C GLY A 242 8.64 18.76 -5.81
N GLY A 243 7.99 19.81 -6.30
CA GLY A 243 6.73 20.31 -5.73
C GLY A 243 5.52 19.41 -6.02
N VAL A 244 4.96 19.52 -7.21
CA VAL A 244 3.80 18.74 -7.66
C VAL A 244 4.19 17.88 -8.86
N LEU A 245 3.96 16.57 -8.79
CA LEU A 245 4.30 15.60 -9.82
C LEU A 245 3.01 14.99 -10.38
N VAL A 246 2.89 14.95 -11.71
CA VAL A 246 1.81 14.25 -12.43
C VAL A 246 2.46 13.23 -13.34
N PHE A 247 2.48 11.99 -12.86
CA PHE A 247 3.24 10.90 -13.48
C PHE A 247 2.26 9.88 -14.06
N ASP A 248 2.51 9.45 -15.29
CA ASP A 248 1.91 8.25 -15.84
C ASP A 248 3.04 7.26 -16.11
N LEU A 249 3.01 6.12 -15.42
CA LEU A 249 4.12 5.17 -15.40
C LEU A 249 3.71 3.80 -15.98
N PRO A 250 4.61 3.09 -16.69
CA PRO A 250 4.34 1.78 -17.27
C PRO A 250 4.35 0.65 -16.22
N ILE A 251 3.38 0.66 -15.30
CA ILE A 251 3.28 -0.31 -14.20
C ILE A 251 2.57 -1.63 -14.60
N GLY A 252 1.91 -1.66 -15.77
CA GLY A 252 1.36 -2.90 -16.35
C GLY A 252 0.09 -3.42 -15.67
N ASN A 253 -0.71 -2.53 -15.07
CA ASN A 253 -1.98 -2.87 -14.41
C ASN A 253 -3.22 -2.26 -15.10
N GLU A 254 -3.06 -1.74 -16.32
CA GLU A 254 -4.12 -1.14 -17.15
C GLU A 254 -4.77 0.13 -16.56
N GLN A 255 -4.18 0.72 -15.52
CA GLN A 255 -4.63 1.98 -14.94
C GLN A 255 -3.68 3.09 -15.34
N TYR A 256 -4.19 4.09 -16.06
CA TYR A 256 -3.43 5.21 -16.60
C TYR A 256 -4.08 6.53 -16.26
N GLY A 257 -3.24 7.55 -16.09
CA GLY A 257 -3.65 8.86 -15.62
C GLY A 257 -4.22 9.76 -16.72
N GLY A 258 -4.82 10.87 -16.28
CA GLY A 258 -5.19 11.99 -17.15
C GLY A 258 -6.28 12.87 -16.59
N LYS A 259 -6.54 14.02 -17.23
CA LYS A 259 -7.49 15.04 -16.75
C LYS A 259 -7.09 15.55 -15.36
N THR A 260 -5.87 16.04 -15.24
CA THR A 260 -5.36 16.63 -13.99
C THR A 260 -5.29 18.14 -14.12
N ARG A 261 -5.82 18.86 -13.13
CA ARG A 261 -5.78 20.32 -13.05
C ARG A 261 -5.00 20.74 -11.82
N ILE A 262 -4.00 21.59 -12.00
CA ILE A 262 -3.17 22.15 -10.92
C ILE A 262 -3.37 23.65 -10.93
N PHE A 263 -4.06 24.20 -9.94
CA PHE A 263 -4.39 25.62 -9.98
C PHE A 263 -4.44 26.32 -8.63
N ASN A 264 -4.20 27.64 -8.62
CA ASN A 264 -4.27 28.45 -7.41
C ASN A 264 -3.43 27.90 -6.23
N ASN A 265 -2.32 27.23 -6.53
CA ASN A 265 -1.38 26.75 -5.52
C ASN A 265 -0.27 27.78 -5.29
N ARG A 266 0.34 27.73 -4.10
CA ARG A 266 1.60 28.40 -3.80
C ARG A 266 2.71 27.35 -3.78
N ILE A 267 3.46 27.26 -4.87
CA ILE A 267 4.50 26.25 -5.10
C ILE A 267 5.85 26.95 -5.08
N TYR A 268 6.58 26.91 -3.97
CA TYR A 268 7.78 27.73 -3.84
C TYR A 268 8.94 27.09 -3.09
N ASN A 269 10.17 27.43 -3.49
CA ASN A 269 11.40 26.97 -2.85
C ASN A 269 11.49 25.43 -2.70
N ASN A 270 11.04 24.66 -3.69
CA ASN A 270 11.17 23.21 -3.67
C ASN A 270 12.60 22.82 -4.11
N ASN A 271 13.57 23.10 -3.25
CA ASN A 271 15.01 23.02 -3.54
C ASN A 271 15.76 21.98 -2.70
N THR A 272 15.05 21.17 -1.89
CA THR A 272 15.68 20.18 -1.01
C THR A 272 16.43 19.13 -1.84
N ASP A 273 17.59 18.69 -1.35
CA ASP A 273 18.36 17.65 -2.03
C ASP A 273 17.54 16.35 -2.05
N ASN A 274 17.61 15.61 -3.17
CA ASN A 274 16.84 14.37 -3.30
C ASN A 274 17.37 13.33 -2.31
N PHE A 275 16.54 12.96 -1.33
CA PHE A 275 16.83 11.94 -0.32
C PHE A 275 16.02 10.66 -0.53
N ALA A 276 15.44 10.48 -1.73
CA ALA A 276 14.74 9.26 -2.03
C ALA A 276 15.70 8.08 -2.05
N ASN A 277 15.07 6.99 -1.69
CA ASN A 277 15.55 5.64 -1.85
C ASN A 277 15.82 5.39 -3.35
N VAL A 278 17.04 4.97 -3.69
CA VAL A 278 17.42 4.70 -5.10
C VAL A 278 16.81 3.39 -5.53
N SER A 279 16.26 3.37 -6.75
CA SER A 279 15.76 2.17 -7.41
C SER A 279 16.25 2.16 -8.85
N ASP A 280 16.19 1.01 -9.51
CA ASP A 280 16.47 0.93 -10.94
C ASP A 280 15.25 1.27 -11.80
N TYR A 281 14.11 1.61 -11.22
CA TYR A 281 12.96 2.01 -12.01
C TYR A 281 13.28 3.31 -12.78
N PRO A 282 13.12 3.36 -14.11
CA PRO A 282 13.67 4.47 -14.90
C PRO A 282 13.16 5.85 -14.52
N ALA A 283 11.92 5.96 -13.99
CA ALA A 283 11.24 7.23 -13.83
C ALA A 283 10.58 7.46 -12.45
N GLY A 284 11.16 6.89 -11.38
CA GLY A 284 10.66 7.08 -10.02
C GLY A 284 11.13 8.38 -9.38
N VAL A 285 10.63 8.74 -8.20
CA VAL A 285 10.97 10.03 -7.54
C VAL A 285 12.47 10.22 -7.24
N HIS A 286 13.26 9.16 -7.22
CA HIS A 286 14.70 9.18 -6.94
C HIS A 286 15.55 9.89 -7.99
N ILE A 287 15.03 10.08 -9.21
CA ILE A 287 15.71 10.87 -10.25
C ILE A 287 15.20 12.31 -10.32
N VAL A 288 14.18 12.66 -9.53
CA VAL A 288 13.57 13.99 -9.55
C VAL A 288 14.65 15.03 -9.25
N PRO A 289 14.91 15.96 -10.18
CA PRO A 289 15.91 16.99 -9.96
C PRO A 289 15.47 17.94 -8.84
N PRO A 290 16.30 18.16 -7.80
CA PRO A 290 16.07 19.20 -6.82
C PRO A 290 15.82 20.55 -7.50
N GLY A 291 14.90 21.34 -6.97
CA GLY A 291 14.61 22.66 -7.52
C GLY A 291 13.57 22.64 -8.62
N THR A 292 12.65 21.69 -8.62
CA THR A 292 11.60 21.62 -9.65
C THR A 292 10.21 21.89 -9.07
N GLY A 293 9.51 22.88 -9.62
CA GLY A 293 8.19 23.28 -9.13
C GLY A 293 7.10 22.26 -9.44
N VAL A 294 6.81 22.05 -10.71
CA VAL A 294 5.84 21.07 -11.22
C VAL A 294 6.51 20.17 -12.26
N ILE A 295 6.24 18.87 -12.23
CA ILE A 295 6.71 17.91 -13.24
C ILE A 295 5.51 17.15 -13.82
N VAL A 296 5.41 17.13 -15.14
CA VAL A 296 4.49 16.27 -15.87
C VAL A 296 5.34 15.26 -16.65
N LEU A 297 5.24 13.99 -16.27
CA LEU A 297 5.96 12.89 -16.89
C LEU A 297 4.95 11.98 -17.58
N SER A 298 4.97 11.96 -18.92
CA SER A 298 4.12 11.10 -19.77
C SER A 298 2.61 11.24 -19.62
N ALA A 299 2.14 11.99 -18.63
CA ALA A 299 0.73 12.21 -18.39
C ALA A 299 0.09 13.04 -19.52
N LYS A 300 -1.18 12.75 -19.74
CA LYS A 300 -1.97 13.32 -20.83
C LYS A 300 -3.13 14.14 -20.27
N ASN A 301 -3.48 15.22 -20.96
CA ASN A 301 -4.60 16.08 -20.58
C ASN A 301 -4.39 16.69 -19.18
N VAL A 302 -3.38 17.57 -19.08
CA VAL A 302 -2.98 18.24 -17.83
C VAL A 302 -3.09 19.75 -18.02
N GLU A 303 -3.70 20.44 -17.06
CA GLU A 303 -3.86 21.90 -17.09
C GLU A 303 -3.21 22.50 -15.83
N ILE A 304 -2.34 23.50 -16.00
CA ILE A 304 -1.58 24.15 -14.92
C ILE A 304 -1.82 25.65 -15.01
N PHE A 305 -2.58 26.22 -14.08
CA PHE A 305 -3.02 27.61 -14.20
C PHE A 305 -3.22 28.38 -12.90
N ASP A 306 -3.13 29.71 -12.95
CA ASP A 306 -3.34 30.59 -11.79
C ASP A 306 -2.48 30.24 -10.56
N ASN A 307 -1.34 29.56 -10.73
CA ASN A 307 -0.45 29.22 -9.62
C ASN A 307 0.57 30.34 -9.37
N TYR A 308 0.96 30.49 -8.11
CA TYR A 308 2.16 31.22 -7.73
C TYR A 308 3.33 30.24 -7.62
N ILE A 309 4.26 30.30 -8.58
CA ILE A 309 5.40 29.38 -8.68
C ILE A 309 6.71 30.17 -8.57
N ASN A 310 7.46 29.99 -7.49
CA ASN A 310 8.58 30.89 -7.15
C ASN A 310 9.81 30.19 -6.56
N GLY A 311 11.00 30.67 -6.93
CA GLY A 311 12.23 30.37 -6.17
C GLY A 311 12.77 28.95 -6.38
N HIS A 312 12.55 28.35 -7.54
CA HIS A 312 13.00 26.99 -7.84
C HIS A 312 14.38 26.99 -8.49
N ASP A 313 15.32 26.25 -7.90
CA ASP A 313 16.72 26.21 -8.33
C ASP A 313 16.88 25.73 -9.79
N SER A 314 16.04 24.80 -10.23
CA SER A 314 16.11 24.17 -11.56
C SER A 314 15.07 24.71 -12.55
N THR A 315 13.79 24.41 -12.40
CA THR A 315 12.74 24.89 -13.31
C THR A 315 11.39 24.96 -12.61
N SER A 316 10.51 25.86 -13.01
CA SER A 316 9.21 26.04 -12.38
C SER A 316 8.21 24.99 -12.86
N ILE A 317 8.22 24.66 -14.15
CA ILE A 317 7.37 23.62 -14.74
C ILE A 317 8.18 22.82 -15.77
N ALA A 318 8.29 21.51 -15.59
CA ALA A 318 8.92 20.58 -16.52
C ALA A 318 7.88 19.63 -17.12
N ILE A 319 7.84 19.54 -18.45
CA ILE A 319 7.02 18.58 -19.20
C ILE A 319 7.97 17.63 -19.91
N THR A 320 7.87 16.33 -19.61
CA THR A 320 8.88 15.37 -20.06
C THR A 320 8.30 14.01 -20.49
N ASP A 321 8.96 13.42 -21.49
CA ASP A 321 8.72 12.10 -22.03
C ASP A 321 9.48 11.04 -21.21
N PHE A 322 8.87 9.88 -20.98
CA PHE A 322 9.47 8.78 -20.23
C PHE A 322 10.80 8.30 -20.85
N GLN A 323 11.00 8.46 -22.16
CA GLN A 323 12.25 8.10 -22.85
C GLN A 323 13.43 9.01 -22.50
N ILE A 324 13.22 10.11 -21.76
CA ILE A 324 14.34 10.87 -21.15
C ILE A 324 15.00 10.05 -20.03
N ALA A 325 14.22 9.25 -19.33
CA ALA A 325 14.66 8.50 -18.16
C ALA A 325 14.90 7.02 -18.48
N ALA A 326 14.20 6.48 -19.49
CA ALA A 326 14.29 5.08 -19.90
C ALA A 326 15.17 4.85 -21.14
N SER A 327 15.92 3.74 -21.12
CA SER A 327 16.70 3.24 -22.25
C SER A 327 15.79 2.67 -23.34
N ARG A 328 16.35 2.52 -24.56
CA ARG A 328 15.62 1.89 -25.67
C ARG A 328 15.25 0.43 -25.38
N GLU A 329 16.08 -0.28 -24.62
CA GLU A 329 15.86 -1.67 -24.26
C GLU A 329 14.72 -1.79 -23.23
N GLU A 330 14.69 -0.88 -22.25
CA GLU A 330 13.59 -0.78 -21.28
C GLU A 330 12.27 -0.48 -21.99
N MET A 331 12.27 0.48 -22.91
CA MET A 331 11.11 0.79 -23.74
C MET A 331 10.61 -0.41 -24.54
N GLN A 332 11.52 -1.21 -25.12
CA GLN A 332 11.15 -2.43 -25.83
C GLN A 332 10.53 -3.47 -24.89
N SER A 333 11.03 -3.59 -23.66
CA SER A 333 10.48 -4.52 -22.68
C SER A 333 9.01 -4.22 -22.34
N TYR A 334 8.61 -2.95 -22.30
CA TYR A 334 7.21 -2.56 -22.06
C TYR A 334 6.30 -2.85 -23.26
N VAL A 335 6.83 -2.83 -24.49
CA VAL A 335 6.11 -3.31 -25.68
C VAL A 335 5.90 -4.82 -25.58
N ASP A 336 6.97 -5.55 -25.32
CA ASP A 336 6.98 -7.02 -25.33
C ASP A 336 6.07 -7.59 -24.21
N ASN A 337 6.00 -6.90 -23.07
CA ASN A 337 5.13 -7.25 -21.95
C ASN A 337 3.69 -6.75 -22.09
N GLY A 338 3.33 -6.11 -23.21
CA GLY A 338 1.95 -5.66 -23.50
C GLY A 338 1.51 -4.38 -22.77
N VAL A 339 2.39 -3.71 -22.03
CA VAL A 339 2.07 -2.50 -21.26
C VAL A 339 1.63 -1.37 -22.20
N ILE A 340 2.35 -1.17 -23.30
CA ILE A 340 1.98 -0.19 -24.35
C ILE A 340 0.60 -0.51 -24.93
N ALA A 341 0.36 -1.79 -25.25
CA ALA A 341 -0.91 -2.22 -25.82
C ALA A 341 -2.10 -2.04 -24.87
N SER A 342 -1.86 -2.05 -23.56
CA SER A 342 -2.88 -1.83 -22.53
C SER A 342 -3.26 -0.36 -22.34
N GLY A 343 -2.50 0.59 -22.90
CA GLY A 343 -2.85 2.02 -22.90
C GLY A 343 -1.76 2.97 -22.45
N PHE A 344 -0.62 2.48 -21.93
CA PHE A 344 0.50 3.34 -21.58
C PHE A 344 1.06 4.05 -22.82
N GLY A 345 1.40 5.33 -22.68
CA GLY A 345 2.12 6.05 -23.71
C GLY A 345 3.21 6.94 -23.11
N PRO A 346 4.46 6.88 -23.60
CA PRO A 346 5.58 7.61 -23.01
C PRO A 346 5.52 9.12 -23.24
N THR A 347 4.71 9.60 -24.19
CA THR A 347 4.74 10.99 -24.63
C THR A 347 3.63 11.82 -23.99
N PRO A 348 3.96 12.93 -23.29
CA PRO A 348 2.96 13.85 -22.76
C PRO A 348 2.21 14.54 -23.90
N ARG A 349 0.89 14.67 -23.77
CA ARG A 349 0.00 15.27 -24.76
C ARG A 349 -1.09 16.09 -24.09
N LYS A 350 -1.63 17.09 -24.80
CA LYS A 350 -2.71 17.95 -24.29
C LYS A 350 -2.35 18.60 -22.95
N VAL A 351 -1.19 19.24 -22.90
CA VAL A 351 -0.75 19.93 -21.69
C VAL A 351 -0.92 21.42 -21.89
N TYR A 352 -1.65 22.08 -21.00
CA TYR A 352 -1.91 23.51 -21.09
C TYR A 352 -1.44 24.25 -19.84
N ILE A 353 -0.47 25.14 -20.02
CA ILE A 353 0.15 25.91 -18.94
C ILE A 353 -0.22 27.38 -19.16
N HIS A 354 -1.03 27.98 -18.30
CA HIS A 354 -1.41 29.36 -18.53
C HIS A 354 -1.73 30.18 -17.29
N ASP A 355 -1.62 31.49 -17.42
CA ASP A 355 -2.04 32.44 -16.37
C ASP A 355 -1.33 32.22 -15.01
N ASN A 356 -0.16 31.58 -15.01
CA ASN A 356 0.65 31.40 -13.80
C ASN A 356 1.54 32.62 -13.53
N LEU A 357 1.76 32.92 -12.26
CA LEU A 357 2.77 33.88 -11.80
C LEU A 357 4.08 33.13 -11.48
N ILE A 358 5.08 33.27 -12.34
CA ILE A 358 6.33 32.51 -12.27
C ILE A 358 7.54 33.43 -12.06
N THR A 359 8.33 33.18 -11.02
CA THR A 359 9.49 34.02 -10.68
C THR A 359 10.67 33.24 -10.10
N ASP A 360 11.87 33.83 -10.18
CA ASP A 360 13.10 33.31 -9.56
C ASP A 360 13.37 31.83 -9.83
N SER A 361 13.34 31.42 -11.10
CA SER A 361 13.55 30.05 -11.53
C SER A 361 14.90 29.87 -12.23
N GLY A 362 15.55 28.71 -12.05
CA GLY A 362 16.61 28.22 -12.94
C GLY A 362 18.01 28.77 -12.72
N LYS A 363 18.26 29.39 -11.56
CA LYS A 363 19.59 29.96 -11.23
C LYS A 363 20.60 28.92 -10.76
N ASN A 364 20.15 27.77 -10.24
CA ASN A 364 21.02 26.74 -9.68
C ASN A 364 20.59 25.29 -10.03
N PRO A 365 20.36 24.96 -11.32
CA PRO A 365 19.94 23.63 -11.71
C PRO A 365 20.97 22.56 -11.33
N ARG A 366 20.52 21.49 -10.68
CA ARG A 366 21.33 20.38 -10.14
C ARG A 366 20.56 19.05 -10.13
N GLY A 367 21.29 17.94 -10.07
CA GLY A 367 20.76 16.58 -10.23
C GLY A 367 21.08 15.99 -11.60
N ASP A 368 21.17 14.66 -11.68
CA ASP A 368 21.77 13.96 -12.84
C ASP A 368 21.01 14.19 -14.15
N LEU A 369 19.67 14.19 -14.10
CA LEU A 369 18.83 14.45 -15.28
C LEU A 369 18.91 15.88 -15.80
N ILE A 370 19.31 16.85 -14.96
CA ILE A 370 19.32 18.28 -15.34
C ILE A 370 20.71 18.78 -15.74
N VAL A 371 21.78 18.11 -15.33
CA VAL A 371 23.17 18.54 -15.64
C VAL A 371 23.41 18.61 -17.15
N THR A 372 22.96 17.61 -17.91
CA THR A 372 23.14 17.57 -19.37
C THR A 372 22.30 18.63 -20.09
N PRO A 373 20.96 18.74 -19.87
CA PRO A 373 20.16 19.85 -20.41
C PRO A 373 20.75 21.22 -20.08
N LYS A 374 21.20 21.45 -18.83
CA LYS A 374 21.84 22.70 -18.41
C LYS A 374 23.08 23.02 -19.25
N ALA A 375 23.97 22.05 -19.44
CA ALA A 375 25.17 22.24 -20.25
C ALA A 375 24.82 22.61 -21.71
N VAL A 376 23.79 21.97 -22.26
CA VAL A 376 23.29 22.20 -23.62
C VAL A 376 22.70 23.62 -23.79
N PHE A 377 21.88 24.08 -22.85
CA PHE A 377 21.36 25.46 -22.87
C PHE A 377 22.48 26.51 -22.70
N ASN A 378 23.48 26.25 -21.84
CA ASN A 378 24.63 27.15 -21.69
C ASN A 378 25.41 27.35 -22.99
N LEU A 379 25.52 26.31 -23.85
CA LEU A 379 26.21 26.40 -25.13
C LEU A 379 25.55 27.38 -26.11
N ILE A 380 24.25 27.64 -25.97
CA ILE A 380 23.51 28.63 -26.77
C ILE A 380 23.37 29.99 -26.06
N GLY A 381 24.10 30.20 -24.96
CA GLY A 381 24.15 31.46 -24.23
C GLY A 381 23.01 31.69 -23.25
N VAL A 382 22.22 30.66 -22.93
CA VAL A 382 21.16 30.71 -21.90
C VAL A 382 21.80 30.43 -20.55
N THR A 383 21.88 31.43 -19.68
CA THR A 383 22.57 31.33 -18.37
C THR A 383 21.67 30.87 -17.23
N ASP A 384 20.41 31.33 -17.24
CA ASP A 384 19.38 30.87 -16.31
C ASP A 384 18.53 29.83 -17.03
N PHE A 385 18.27 28.71 -16.37
CA PHE A 385 17.50 27.62 -16.96
C PHE A 385 16.03 28.05 -17.17
N PRO A 386 15.39 27.64 -18.28
CA PRO A 386 14.04 28.11 -18.60
C PRO A 386 13.02 27.84 -17.48
N PRO A 387 12.21 28.84 -17.08
CA PRO A 387 11.15 28.65 -16.10
C PRO A 387 10.11 27.60 -16.47
N ILE A 388 9.76 27.51 -17.76
CA ILE A 388 8.93 26.43 -18.32
C ILE A 388 9.80 25.65 -19.30
N LEU A 389 9.95 24.36 -19.09
CA LEU A 389 10.71 23.46 -19.97
C LEU A 389 9.78 22.36 -20.52
N TYR A 390 9.74 22.22 -21.83
CA TYR A 390 9.23 21.03 -22.49
C TYR A 390 10.37 20.30 -23.19
N ASP A 391 10.60 19.01 -22.94
CA ASP A 391 11.71 18.34 -23.62
C ASP A 391 11.51 18.28 -25.15
N GLY A 392 10.31 17.98 -25.65
CA GLY A 392 10.02 17.81 -27.08
C GLY A 392 10.50 16.49 -27.71
N LEU A 393 11.09 15.56 -26.94
CA LEU A 393 11.67 14.32 -27.50
C LEU A 393 10.57 13.42 -28.08
N GLY A 394 9.53 13.16 -27.29
CA GLY A 394 8.41 12.31 -27.67
C GLY A 394 7.68 12.81 -28.92
N GLU A 395 7.34 14.11 -28.95
CA GLU A 395 6.68 14.76 -30.09
C GLU A 395 7.54 14.68 -31.36
N MET A 396 8.85 14.96 -31.25
CA MET A 396 9.77 14.83 -32.37
C MET A 396 9.77 13.41 -32.96
N LEU A 397 9.89 12.39 -32.11
CA LEU A 397 9.93 10.99 -32.54
C LEU A 397 8.59 10.53 -33.13
N ALA A 398 7.47 10.95 -32.53
CA ALA A 398 6.13 10.65 -33.00
C ALA A 398 5.85 11.28 -34.38
N ASN A 399 6.18 12.56 -34.57
CA ASN A 399 6.00 13.28 -35.84
C ASN A 399 6.83 12.71 -36.99
N GLN A 400 7.91 12.00 -36.67
CA GLN A 400 8.75 11.31 -37.66
C GLN A 400 8.32 9.85 -37.91
N GLY A 401 7.24 9.38 -37.28
CA GLY A 401 6.77 8.00 -37.38
C GLY A 401 7.70 6.98 -36.70
N ARG A 402 8.57 7.44 -35.78
CA ARG A 402 9.55 6.58 -35.08
C ARG A 402 9.07 6.03 -33.75
N SER A 403 7.93 6.51 -33.26
CA SER A 403 7.30 6.04 -32.03
C SER A 403 6.09 5.13 -32.28
N GLU A 404 5.83 4.70 -33.53
CA GLU A 404 4.71 3.80 -33.86
C GLU A 404 4.75 2.48 -33.07
N GLN A 405 5.95 1.93 -32.88
CA GLN A 405 6.15 0.71 -32.08
C GLN A 405 5.80 0.89 -30.59
N PHE A 406 5.74 2.14 -30.11
CA PHE A 406 5.36 2.51 -28.75
C PHE A 406 3.93 3.05 -28.68
N GLY A 407 3.12 2.85 -29.73
CA GLY A 407 1.72 3.26 -29.76
C GLY A 407 1.51 4.78 -29.86
N GLU A 408 2.54 5.55 -30.23
CA GLU A 408 2.49 7.02 -30.26
C GLU A 408 2.38 7.53 -31.71
N PRO A 409 1.16 7.92 -32.18
CA PRO A 409 0.96 8.47 -33.52
C PRO A 409 1.54 9.89 -33.64
N PRO A 410 1.76 10.42 -34.86
CA PRO A 410 2.10 11.83 -35.05
C PRO A 410 1.11 12.76 -34.34
N PHE A 411 1.59 13.91 -33.86
CA PHE A 411 0.73 14.93 -33.26
C PHE A 411 -0.27 15.45 -34.29
N ALA A 412 -1.43 15.86 -33.81
CA ALA A 412 -2.52 16.32 -34.64
C ALA A 412 -2.15 17.63 -35.35
N ILE A 413 -2.43 17.71 -36.65
CA ILE A 413 -2.12 18.91 -37.48
C ILE A 413 -2.86 20.15 -36.97
N ASP A 414 -4.02 19.96 -36.34
CA ASP A 414 -4.82 21.03 -35.74
C ASP A 414 -4.29 21.50 -34.37
N GLY A 415 -3.25 20.85 -33.84
CA GLY A 415 -2.62 21.16 -32.56
C GLY A 415 -3.43 20.72 -31.33
N SER A 416 -4.47 19.91 -31.50
CA SER A 416 -5.36 19.49 -30.42
C SER A 416 -4.73 18.59 -29.35
N ASP A 417 -3.50 18.13 -29.57
CA ASP A 417 -2.72 17.31 -28.63
C ASP A 417 -1.36 17.91 -28.24
N ASN A 418 -1.14 19.19 -28.56
CA ASN A 418 0.09 19.91 -28.26
C ASN A 418 0.38 20.08 -26.75
N VAL A 419 1.60 20.50 -26.47
CA VAL A 419 1.99 21.17 -25.22
C VAL A 419 1.97 22.68 -25.46
N CYS A 420 1.10 23.40 -24.74
CA CYS A 420 0.86 24.82 -24.90
C CYS A 420 1.21 25.59 -23.63
N ALA A 421 1.86 26.75 -23.78
CA ALA A 421 2.18 27.65 -22.68
C ALA A 421 1.92 29.11 -23.06
N THR A 422 0.92 29.76 -22.43
CA THR A 422 0.52 31.14 -22.74
C THR A 422 0.19 31.94 -21.48
N ARG A 423 0.39 33.26 -21.50
CA ARG A 423 0.03 34.16 -20.37
C ARG A 423 0.68 33.80 -19.01
N ASN A 424 1.79 33.07 -19.02
CA ASN A 424 2.59 32.84 -17.82
C ASN A 424 3.54 34.03 -17.64
N ASN A 425 3.37 34.79 -16.57
CA ASN A 425 4.02 36.08 -16.41
C ASN A 425 4.84 36.13 -15.11
N ASN A 426 5.83 37.02 -15.06
CA ASN A 426 6.54 37.36 -13.82
C ASN A 426 5.80 38.42 -13.01
N LEU A 427 6.40 38.88 -11.90
CA LEU A 427 5.82 39.90 -11.01
C LEU A 427 5.63 41.27 -11.70
N GLU A 428 6.38 41.55 -12.76
CA GLU A 428 6.26 42.74 -13.58
C GLU A 428 5.14 42.64 -14.64
N GLY A 429 4.51 41.47 -14.79
CA GLY A 429 3.50 41.20 -15.81
C GLY A 429 4.08 40.87 -17.19
N GLU A 430 5.38 40.61 -17.28
CA GLU A 430 6.06 40.24 -18.52
C GLU A 430 6.04 38.72 -18.72
N PRO A 431 5.86 38.22 -19.96
CA PRO A 431 5.89 36.78 -20.24
C PRO A 431 7.21 36.13 -19.82
N VAL A 432 7.13 34.96 -19.20
CA VAL A 432 8.32 34.17 -18.87
C VAL A 432 8.88 33.44 -20.09
N ILE A 433 10.18 33.11 -20.03
CA ILE A 433 10.85 32.37 -21.10
C ILE A 433 10.40 30.90 -21.07
N ASN A 434 9.98 30.39 -22.23
CA ASN A 434 9.75 28.98 -22.44
C ASN A 434 10.99 28.36 -23.09
N GLY A 435 11.34 27.14 -22.67
CA GLY A 435 12.45 26.37 -23.17
C GLY A 435 12.00 25.08 -23.83
N ARG A 436 12.76 24.65 -24.84
CA ARG A 436 12.59 23.34 -25.46
C ARG A 436 13.94 22.68 -25.71
N LEU A 437 14.07 21.40 -25.39
CA LEU A 437 15.35 20.67 -25.52
C LEU A 437 15.53 20.02 -26.90
N TYR A 438 14.46 19.52 -27.50
CA TYR A 438 14.40 18.86 -28.80
C TYR A 438 13.39 19.56 -29.70
N ASP A 439 13.73 19.81 -30.96
CA ASP A 439 12.84 20.47 -31.92
C ASP A 439 11.90 19.45 -32.58
N PRO A 440 10.58 19.50 -32.33
CA PRO A 440 9.62 18.56 -32.89
C PRO A 440 9.42 18.70 -34.39
N GLN A 441 9.85 19.82 -34.99
CA GLN A 441 9.81 20.05 -36.43
C GLN A 441 11.08 19.59 -37.14
N SER A 442 12.09 19.15 -36.39
CA SER A 442 13.33 18.69 -36.97
C SER A 442 13.08 17.50 -37.89
N LYS A 443 13.52 17.61 -39.15
CA LYS A 443 13.41 16.53 -40.16
C LYS A 443 14.58 15.54 -40.11
N SER A 444 15.60 15.84 -39.30
CA SER A 444 16.83 15.06 -39.18
C SER A 444 17.46 15.32 -37.81
N TYR A 445 17.77 14.25 -37.10
CA TYR A 445 18.55 14.33 -35.86
C TYR A 445 19.82 13.50 -35.99
N ILE A 446 20.82 13.87 -35.19
CA ILE A 446 22.09 13.18 -35.14
C ILE A 446 22.05 12.24 -33.93
N LEU A 447 22.41 10.97 -34.16
CA LEU A 447 22.65 10.03 -33.09
C LEU A 447 24.13 10.06 -32.72
N VAL A 448 24.43 10.28 -31.44
CA VAL A 448 25.76 10.08 -30.86
C VAL A 448 25.60 9.05 -29.74
N ASP A 449 26.34 7.95 -29.84
CA ASP A 449 26.26 6.81 -28.91
C ASP A 449 24.82 6.30 -28.67
N GLY A 450 23.99 6.32 -29.73
CA GLY A 450 22.61 5.85 -29.67
C GLY A 450 21.59 6.86 -29.10
N GLN A 451 22.03 8.04 -28.67
CA GLN A 451 21.16 9.11 -28.17
C GLN A 451 20.94 10.22 -29.20
N VAL A 452 19.73 10.79 -29.21
CA VAL A 452 19.39 11.96 -30.01
C VAL A 452 20.13 13.16 -29.46
N LEU A 453 20.93 13.84 -30.30
CA LEU A 453 21.53 15.11 -29.92
C LEU A 453 20.43 16.17 -29.68
N PRO A 454 20.43 16.85 -28.52
CA PRO A 454 19.53 17.96 -28.26
C PRO A 454 19.67 19.12 -29.26
N SER A 455 18.56 19.81 -29.53
CA SER A 455 18.50 21.04 -30.33
C SER A 455 17.76 22.13 -29.52
N PRO A 456 18.42 22.69 -28.50
CA PRO A 456 17.76 23.56 -27.53
C PRO A 456 17.30 24.86 -28.16
N SER A 457 16.18 25.39 -27.69
CA SER A 457 15.68 26.73 -28.03
C SER A 457 14.97 27.36 -26.85
N THR A 458 14.99 28.68 -26.79
CA THR A 458 14.28 29.46 -25.76
C THR A 458 13.66 30.70 -26.38
N ASN A 459 12.37 30.95 -26.12
CA ASN A 459 11.68 32.18 -26.47
C ASN A 459 10.38 32.31 -25.66
N THR A 460 9.82 33.51 -25.54
CA THR A 460 8.49 33.75 -24.96
C THR A 460 7.37 33.20 -25.85
N ASP A 461 7.55 33.17 -27.17
CA ASP A 461 6.54 32.68 -28.12
C ASP A 461 6.61 31.16 -28.35
N LEU A 462 7.61 30.48 -27.78
CA LEU A 462 7.73 29.02 -27.86
C LEU A 462 6.55 28.38 -27.12
N LEU A 463 5.96 27.32 -27.66
CA LEU A 463 4.73 26.68 -27.13
C LEU A 463 3.47 27.59 -27.17
N SER A 464 3.50 28.70 -27.92
CA SER A 464 2.34 29.59 -28.04
C SER A 464 1.20 28.92 -28.82
N CYS A 465 0.29 28.28 -28.10
CA CYS A 465 -0.98 27.75 -28.56
C CYS A 465 -1.98 27.76 -27.42
N GLU A 466 -3.25 27.46 -27.70
CA GLU A 466 -4.30 27.34 -26.68
C GLU A 466 -4.97 25.99 -26.80
N LEU A 467 -5.34 25.44 -25.65
CA LEU A 467 -6.14 24.23 -25.55
C LEU A 467 -7.43 24.55 -24.77
N PRO A 468 -8.50 23.76 -24.96
CA PRO A 468 -9.67 23.86 -24.10
C PRO A 468 -9.30 23.57 -22.64
N SER A 469 -9.86 24.33 -21.71
CA SER A 469 -9.75 24.03 -20.29
C SER A 469 -10.42 22.70 -19.94
N ILE A 470 -9.88 22.04 -18.92
CA ILE A 470 -10.37 20.77 -18.43
C ILE A 470 -11.54 21.06 -17.47
N GLU A 471 -12.60 20.29 -17.61
CA GLU A 471 -13.77 20.38 -16.74
C GLU A 471 -13.42 20.07 -15.28
N PRO A 472 -14.08 20.72 -14.30
CA PRO A 472 -13.87 20.45 -12.88
C PRO A 472 -14.10 19.01 -12.46
N THR A 473 -13.24 18.54 -11.55
CA THR A 473 -13.44 17.28 -10.86
C THR A 473 -14.37 17.52 -9.66
N ILE A 474 -15.59 16.99 -9.73
CA ILE A 474 -16.54 16.98 -8.63
C ILE A 474 -16.69 15.54 -8.16
N ILE A 475 -16.39 15.30 -6.88
CA ILE A 475 -16.55 14.00 -6.22
C ILE A 475 -17.80 14.03 -5.35
N THR A 476 -18.47 12.89 -5.19
CA THR A 476 -19.61 12.77 -4.28
C THR A 476 -19.32 11.72 -3.23
N ILE A 477 -19.21 12.14 -1.97
CA ILE A 477 -18.94 11.24 -0.84
C ILE A 477 -20.13 11.33 0.12
N ASN A 478 -20.77 10.18 0.37
CA ASN A 478 -21.95 10.10 1.22
C ASN A 478 -23.05 11.12 0.86
N GLY A 479 -23.32 11.28 -0.44
CA GLY A 479 -24.33 12.21 -0.95
C GLY A 479 -23.94 13.70 -0.94
N VAL A 480 -22.74 14.05 -0.47
CA VAL A 480 -22.22 15.41 -0.46
C VAL A 480 -21.23 15.59 -1.61
N ALA A 481 -21.47 16.58 -2.45
CA ALA A 481 -20.55 16.94 -3.53
C ALA A 481 -19.40 17.82 -3.01
N TYR A 482 -18.18 17.47 -3.37
CA TYR A 482 -16.97 18.25 -3.07
C TYR A 482 -16.20 18.55 -4.36
N GLY A 483 -15.52 19.69 -4.39
CA GLY A 483 -14.69 20.12 -5.50
C GLY A 483 -15.05 21.51 -6.00
N CYS A 484 -14.26 21.94 -6.99
CA CYS A 484 -14.37 23.25 -7.59
C CYS A 484 -15.73 23.40 -8.30
N GLY A 485 -16.53 24.37 -7.85
CA GLY A 485 -17.89 24.63 -8.36
C GLY A 485 -18.99 23.82 -7.67
N ALA A 486 -18.65 22.96 -6.71
CA ALA A 486 -19.60 22.21 -5.87
C ALA A 486 -19.72 22.81 -4.46
N ASP A 487 -18.68 22.67 -3.63
CA ASP A 487 -18.65 23.21 -2.26
C ASP A 487 -17.72 24.43 -2.11
N ASP A 488 -16.94 24.75 -3.14
CA ASP A 488 -16.09 25.94 -3.23
C ASP A 488 -16.67 27.03 -4.16
N VAL A 489 -17.99 27.25 -4.11
CA VAL A 489 -18.71 28.18 -5.03
C VAL A 489 -18.37 29.66 -4.84
N ASP A 490 -17.77 30.03 -3.71
CA ASP A 490 -17.36 31.40 -3.39
C ASP A 490 -15.93 31.72 -3.87
N SER A 491 -15.17 30.72 -4.32
CA SER A 491 -13.84 30.94 -4.89
C SER A 491 -13.96 31.53 -6.28
N VAL A 492 -13.23 32.64 -6.52
CA VAL A 492 -13.21 33.34 -7.83
C VAL A 492 -12.81 32.40 -8.98
N MET A 493 -12.04 31.35 -8.68
CA MET A 493 -11.55 30.36 -9.64
C MET A 493 -12.47 29.14 -9.79
N CYS A 494 -13.56 29.07 -9.03
CA CYS A 494 -14.50 27.95 -9.01
C CYS A 494 -15.96 28.42 -9.14
N PRO A 495 -16.36 28.97 -10.30
CA PRO A 495 -17.73 29.41 -10.50
C PRO A 495 -18.71 28.23 -10.34
N ALA A 496 -19.86 28.50 -9.73
CA ALA A 496 -20.88 27.49 -9.47
C ALA A 496 -21.27 26.70 -10.73
N VAL A 497 -21.23 25.37 -10.63
CA VAL A 497 -21.67 24.44 -11.67
C VAL A 497 -23.00 23.83 -11.21
N ASP A 498 -23.94 23.59 -12.13
CA ASP A 498 -25.23 22.99 -11.81
C ASP A 498 -25.07 21.49 -11.45
N THR A 499 -25.05 21.18 -10.16
CA THR A 499 -24.86 19.82 -9.62
C THR A 499 -26.20 19.17 -9.29
N THR A 500 -26.95 18.70 -10.30
CA THR A 500 -28.07 17.77 -10.05
C THR A 500 -27.58 16.32 -10.08
N PRO A 501 -27.72 15.53 -8.99
CA PRO A 501 -27.29 14.13 -8.95
C PRO A 501 -28.19 13.22 -9.79
N PRO A 502 -27.68 12.09 -10.32
CA PRO A 502 -28.52 10.94 -10.69
C PRO A 502 -29.02 10.24 -9.41
N ASP A 503 -30.32 10.00 -9.37
CA ASP A 503 -31.01 9.23 -8.33
C ASP A 503 -30.71 7.73 -8.51
N ASP A 504 -29.94 7.14 -7.59
CA ASP A 504 -29.73 5.69 -7.52
C ASP A 504 -30.24 5.17 -6.16
N THR A 505 -31.55 4.91 -6.13
CA THR A 505 -32.20 4.19 -5.04
C THR A 505 -32.29 2.70 -5.38
N THR A 506 -31.37 1.88 -4.88
CA THR A 506 -31.69 0.50 -4.50
C THR A 506 -30.81 0.03 -3.33
N ASN A 507 -31.33 0.20 -2.11
CA ASN A 507 -30.81 -0.46 -0.91
C ASN A 507 -31.80 -1.53 -0.44
N PRO A 508 -31.37 -2.78 -0.26
CA PRO A 508 -31.97 -3.66 0.73
C PRO A 508 -30.99 -3.85 1.89
N ASP A 509 -31.19 -3.07 2.96
CA ASP A 509 -30.65 -3.37 4.28
C ASP A 509 -31.27 -4.67 4.79
N GLN A 510 -30.44 -5.67 5.12
CA GLN A 510 -30.76 -6.63 6.16
C GLN A 510 -29.81 -6.39 7.34
N PRO A 511 -30.33 -6.36 8.58
CA PRO A 511 -29.48 -6.24 9.76
C PRO A 511 -28.72 -7.55 9.99
N ASP A 512 -27.42 -7.41 10.27
CA ASP A 512 -26.59 -8.48 10.81
C ASP A 512 -27.23 -9.09 12.07
N GLU A 513 -27.26 -10.42 12.15
CA GLU A 513 -27.68 -11.11 13.36
C GLU A 513 -26.73 -10.72 14.52
N PRO A 514 -27.26 -10.35 15.70
CA PRO A 514 -26.44 -10.20 16.90
C PRO A 514 -25.71 -11.51 17.19
N GLN A 515 -24.39 -11.44 17.43
CA GLN A 515 -23.63 -12.60 17.87
C GLN A 515 -24.27 -13.23 19.12
N ASP A 516 -24.86 -14.42 18.97
CA ASP A 516 -25.51 -15.14 20.07
C ASP A 516 -24.47 -15.82 20.97
N GLN A 517 -23.92 -15.09 21.93
CA GLN A 517 -22.98 -15.65 22.91
C GLN A 517 -23.59 -16.77 23.77
N ALA A 518 -24.92 -16.97 23.77
CA ALA A 518 -25.53 -18.07 24.52
C ALA A 518 -25.13 -19.45 23.98
N SER A 519 -24.80 -19.56 22.68
CA SER A 519 -24.39 -20.82 22.07
C SER A 519 -23.02 -21.32 22.56
N CYS A 520 -22.14 -20.41 23.00
CA CYS A 520 -20.83 -20.73 23.58
C CYS A 520 -20.96 -21.42 24.95
N GLN A 521 -22.05 -21.15 25.68
CA GLN A 521 -22.28 -21.66 27.04
C GLN A 521 -23.06 -22.99 27.08
N LEU A 522 -23.33 -23.60 25.92
CA LEU A 522 -24.05 -24.88 25.84
C LEU A 522 -23.19 -26.03 26.34
N SER A 523 -23.63 -26.74 27.37
CA SER A 523 -23.01 -27.98 27.84
C SER A 523 -23.32 -29.16 26.91
N GLY A 524 -22.33 -30.03 26.64
CA GLY A 524 -22.51 -31.25 25.86
C GLY A 524 -21.20 -32.02 25.64
N GLU A 525 -21.30 -33.22 25.06
CA GLU A 525 -20.15 -34.01 24.62
C GLU A 525 -19.87 -33.78 23.12
N GLY A 526 -18.61 -33.91 22.70
CA GLY A 526 -18.20 -33.67 21.31
C GLY A 526 -18.25 -32.20 20.87
N VAL A 527 -18.01 -31.97 19.58
CA VAL A 527 -17.89 -30.61 18.98
C VAL A 527 -19.17 -29.79 19.15
N ASN A 528 -19.01 -28.52 19.52
CA ASN A 528 -20.09 -27.54 19.58
C ASN A 528 -20.38 -26.93 18.20
N TRP A 529 -21.04 -27.70 17.33
CA TRP A 529 -21.37 -27.25 15.97
C TRP A 529 -22.26 -26.00 15.93
N GLN A 530 -23.13 -25.81 16.94
CA GLN A 530 -23.99 -24.63 17.02
C GLN A 530 -23.17 -23.35 17.24
N ALA A 531 -22.17 -23.39 18.14
CA ALA A 531 -21.27 -22.27 18.35
C ALA A 531 -20.41 -21.99 17.11
N LEU A 532 -19.86 -23.03 16.47
CA LEU A 532 -19.07 -22.86 15.24
C LEU A 532 -19.88 -22.16 14.14
N ALA A 533 -21.14 -22.53 13.98
CA ALA A 533 -22.02 -21.95 12.96
C ALA A 533 -22.37 -20.48 13.20
N LYS A 534 -22.44 -20.02 14.46
CA LYS A 534 -23.11 -18.75 14.79
C LYS A 534 -22.32 -17.77 15.67
N SER A 535 -21.21 -18.19 16.27
CA SER A 535 -20.61 -17.40 17.36
C SER A 535 -19.08 -17.42 17.36
N ASP A 536 -18.51 -16.25 17.65
CA ASP A 536 -17.09 -16.07 17.94
C ASP A 536 -16.92 -16.19 19.47
N CYS A 537 -16.66 -17.40 19.96
CA CYS A 537 -16.65 -17.66 21.40
C CYS A 537 -15.41 -17.06 22.08
N PRO A 538 -15.55 -16.46 23.28
CA PRO A 538 -14.40 -15.89 23.98
C PRO A 538 -13.32 -16.91 24.32
N ASP A 539 -13.71 -18.13 24.69
CA ASP A 539 -12.79 -19.21 25.06
C ASP A 539 -12.80 -20.32 24.00
N LEU A 540 -11.61 -20.76 23.56
CA LEU A 540 -11.45 -21.82 22.55
C LEU A 540 -12.13 -23.13 22.98
N SER A 541 -12.15 -23.40 24.28
CA SER A 541 -12.75 -24.60 24.88
C SER A 541 -14.25 -24.72 24.63
N ASP A 542 -14.95 -23.60 24.39
CA ASP A 542 -16.41 -23.57 24.20
C ASP A 542 -16.83 -24.27 22.90
N TYR A 543 -15.92 -24.37 21.92
CA TYR A 543 -16.16 -25.16 20.70
C TYR A 543 -16.00 -26.67 20.88
N ARG A 544 -15.37 -27.11 21.98
CA ARG A 544 -15.14 -28.53 22.30
C ARG A 544 -14.49 -29.32 21.15
N LEU A 545 -13.50 -28.73 20.49
CA LEU A 545 -12.78 -29.33 19.36
C LEU A 545 -11.84 -30.49 19.77
N PHE A 546 -11.39 -30.50 21.03
CA PHE A 546 -10.42 -31.48 21.55
C PHE A 546 -10.95 -32.14 22.83
N GLU A 547 -10.63 -33.41 23.05
CA GLU A 547 -10.99 -34.14 24.28
C GLU A 547 -10.40 -33.45 25.52
N ASN A 548 -9.11 -33.09 25.43
CA ASN A 548 -8.45 -32.26 26.41
C ASN A 548 -8.31 -30.83 25.87
N SER A 549 -9.17 -29.92 26.34
CA SER A 549 -9.11 -28.51 25.95
C SER A 549 -7.78 -27.81 26.25
N ALA A 550 -6.93 -28.36 27.13
CA ALA A 550 -5.59 -27.86 27.42
C ALA A 550 -4.51 -28.35 26.45
N ASN A 551 -4.80 -29.42 25.69
CA ASN A 551 -3.87 -29.99 24.71
C ASN A 551 -4.54 -30.05 23.31
N PRO A 552 -4.40 -29.00 22.50
CA PRO A 552 -4.96 -28.94 21.14
C PRO A 552 -4.07 -29.60 20.08
N THR A 553 -3.05 -30.38 20.46
CA THR A 553 -2.09 -30.97 19.52
C THR A 553 -2.44 -32.40 19.12
N GLU A 554 -3.41 -33.02 19.80
CA GLU A 554 -3.82 -34.41 19.61
C GLU A 554 -5.27 -34.62 20.10
N ASN A 555 -5.81 -35.83 19.92
CA ASN A 555 -7.11 -36.26 20.45
C ASN A 555 -8.26 -35.27 20.11
N ALA A 556 -8.37 -34.92 18.83
CA ALA A 556 -9.46 -34.11 18.30
C ALA A 556 -10.80 -34.87 18.35
N ASN A 557 -11.87 -34.18 18.74
CA ASN A 557 -13.22 -34.73 18.75
C ASN A 557 -13.77 -34.89 17.33
N GLY A 558 -13.39 -35.97 16.64
CA GLY A 558 -13.81 -36.24 15.27
C GLY A 558 -13.13 -35.36 14.20
N GLY A 559 -12.08 -34.64 14.57
CA GLY A 559 -11.25 -33.89 13.63
C GLY A 559 -10.14 -34.77 13.02
N GLU A 560 -9.90 -34.62 11.72
CA GLU A 560 -8.86 -35.36 10.99
C GLU A 560 -7.54 -34.58 11.02
N PRO A 561 -6.46 -35.13 11.60
CA PRO A 561 -5.14 -34.50 11.54
C PRO A 561 -4.60 -34.49 10.11
N PHE A 562 -3.85 -33.45 9.75
CA PHE A 562 -3.16 -33.43 8.46
C PHE A 562 -1.84 -32.66 8.51
N GLU A 563 -0.93 -33.05 7.63
CA GLU A 563 0.39 -32.45 7.47
C GLU A 563 0.56 -31.89 6.06
N LEU A 564 1.35 -30.83 5.94
CA LEU A 564 1.76 -30.28 4.63
C LEU A 564 3.17 -30.74 4.32
N ALA A 565 3.43 -31.11 3.06
CA ALA A 565 4.77 -31.50 2.60
C ALA A 565 5.80 -30.38 2.85
N ILE A 566 5.36 -29.12 2.65
CA ILE A 566 6.13 -27.91 2.94
C ILE A 566 5.24 -27.00 3.81
N PRO A 567 5.55 -26.83 5.11
CA PRO A 567 4.78 -25.95 5.97
C PRO A 567 5.15 -24.49 5.74
N LEU A 568 4.16 -23.58 5.88
CA LEU A 568 4.41 -22.15 6.04
C LEU A 568 5.40 -21.92 7.19
N PHE A 569 6.44 -21.12 6.96
CA PHE A 569 7.38 -20.73 8.00
C PHE A 569 6.74 -19.71 8.95
N THR A 570 6.96 -19.86 10.25
CA THR A 570 6.47 -18.94 11.29
C THR A 570 7.40 -19.04 12.48
N ASP A 571 8.54 -18.36 12.41
CA ASP A 571 9.53 -18.26 13.49
C ASP A 571 9.86 -19.60 14.17
N TYR A 572 10.10 -20.64 13.36
CA TYR A 572 10.38 -22.01 13.80
C TYR A 572 9.30 -22.71 14.64
N ALA A 573 8.11 -22.10 14.80
CA ALA A 573 6.99 -22.70 15.52
C ALA A 573 6.46 -23.97 14.82
N THR A 574 6.27 -25.01 15.62
CA THR A 574 5.56 -26.24 15.26
C THR A 574 4.07 -25.92 15.01
N LYS A 575 3.46 -26.61 14.04
CA LYS A 575 2.08 -26.35 13.60
C LYS A 575 1.28 -27.64 13.57
N TYR A 576 0.34 -27.78 14.50
CA TYR A 576 -0.62 -28.89 14.55
C TYR A 576 -1.89 -28.50 13.81
N ARG A 577 -2.38 -29.34 12.89
CA ARG A 577 -3.52 -29.01 12.04
C ARG A 577 -4.57 -30.10 12.05
N PHE A 578 -5.82 -29.68 12.11
CA PHE A 578 -6.97 -30.56 12.09
C PHE A 578 -8.05 -30.00 11.16
N LEU A 579 -8.72 -30.90 10.45
CA LEU A 579 -9.92 -30.63 9.66
C LEU A 579 -11.13 -31.20 10.41
N PHE A 580 -12.09 -30.34 10.75
CA PHE A 580 -13.40 -30.76 11.23
C PHE A 580 -14.40 -30.52 10.11
N MET A 581 -15.26 -31.49 9.85
CA MET A 581 -16.29 -31.42 8.81
C MET A 581 -17.64 -31.89 9.36
N PRO A 582 -18.76 -31.28 8.98
CA PRO A 582 -20.08 -31.75 9.37
C PRO A 582 -20.30 -33.21 8.93
N SER A 583 -21.03 -33.97 9.74
CA SER A 583 -21.27 -35.39 9.48
C SER A 583 -21.99 -35.59 8.13
N GLY A 584 -21.38 -36.38 7.24
CA GLY A 584 -21.94 -36.75 5.95
C GLY A 584 -21.58 -35.81 4.79
N GLU A 585 -20.93 -34.69 5.07
CA GLU A 585 -20.42 -33.77 4.06
C GLU A 585 -19.03 -34.19 3.57
N GLN A 586 -18.64 -33.75 2.36
CA GLN A 586 -17.32 -34.04 1.77
C GLN A 586 -16.75 -32.78 1.11
N ALA A 587 -15.44 -32.56 1.22
CA ALA A 587 -14.76 -31.57 0.39
C ALA A 587 -14.67 -32.04 -1.06
N THR A 588 -14.68 -31.10 -2.02
CA THR A 588 -14.51 -31.42 -3.44
C THR A 588 -13.06 -31.18 -3.87
N PHE A 589 -12.49 -32.17 -4.57
CA PHE A 589 -11.14 -32.09 -5.12
C PHE A 589 -10.98 -30.88 -6.06
N GLN A 590 -9.86 -30.19 -5.90
CA GLN A 590 -9.38 -29.13 -6.76
C GLN A 590 -7.92 -29.44 -7.14
N PRO A 591 -7.54 -29.38 -8.44
CA PRO A 591 -6.21 -29.77 -8.89
C PRO A 591 -5.13 -28.78 -8.42
N ASP A 592 -5.38 -27.48 -8.58
CA ASP A 592 -4.39 -26.43 -8.39
C ASP A 592 -4.66 -25.53 -7.17
N GLU A 593 -5.90 -25.46 -6.72
CA GLU A 593 -6.34 -24.60 -5.62
C GLU A 593 -6.59 -25.42 -4.34
N THR A 594 -6.94 -24.71 -3.26
CA THR A 594 -7.46 -25.38 -2.05
C THR A 594 -8.74 -26.15 -2.40
N PHE A 595 -9.00 -27.25 -1.70
CA PHE A 595 -10.27 -27.96 -1.86
C PHE A 595 -11.47 -27.08 -1.54
N ASP A 596 -12.59 -27.36 -2.19
CA ASP A 596 -13.87 -26.73 -1.85
C ASP A 596 -14.44 -27.45 -0.63
N PHE A 597 -14.28 -26.83 0.53
CA PHE A 597 -14.84 -27.35 1.78
C PHE A 597 -16.32 -26.96 1.90
N PRO A 598 -17.18 -27.85 2.40
CA PRO A 598 -18.59 -27.55 2.64
C PRO A 598 -18.76 -26.54 3.79
N VAL A 599 -19.89 -25.84 3.82
CA VAL A 599 -20.27 -24.98 4.96
C VAL A 599 -20.31 -25.82 6.23
N GLY A 600 -19.81 -25.25 7.33
CA GLY A 600 -19.60 -25.89 8.62
C GLY A 600 -18.21 -26.48 8.81
N SER A 601 -17.37 -26.51 7.77
CA SER A 601 -15.98 -26.99 7.90
C SER A 601 -15.13 -26.05 8.75
N VAL A 602 -14.22 -26.62 9.54
CA VAL A 602 -13.25 -25.87 10.36
C VAL A 602 -11.84 -26.37 10.10
N LEU A 603 -10.96 -25.46 9.70
CA LEU A 603 -9.52 -25.71 9.66
C LEU A 603 -8.89 -25.12 10.91
N VAL A 604 -8.32 -25.98 11.74
CA VAL A 604 -7.65 -25.58 12.98
C VAL A 604 -6.15 -25.62 12.76
N LYS A 605 -5.44 -24.60 13.25
CA LYS A 605 -3.98 -24.56 13.27
C LYS A 605 -3.47 -24.03 14.60
N THR A 606 -2.85 -24.89 15.40
CA THR A 606 -2.18 -24.52 16.65
C THR A 606 -0.70 -24.31 16.40
N PHE A 607 -0.18 -23.15 16.82
CA PHE A 607 1.23 -22.80 16.79
C PHE A 607 1.84 -22.95 18.18
N SER A 608 2.92 -23.70 18.23
CA SER A 608 3.61 -24.08 19.45
C SER A 608 5.11 -23.87 19.25
N LEU A 609 5.75 -23.16 20.18
CA LEU A 609 7.16 -22.77 20.05
C LEU A 609 8.04 -23.71 20.87
N PRO A 610 8.92 -24.51 20.26
CA PRO A 610 9.90 -25.29 21.00
C PRO A 610 10.93 -24.39 21.68
N ALA A 611 11.45 -24.83 22.82
CA ALA A 611 12.65 -24.19 23.39
C ALA A 611 13.88 -24.42 22.50
N ASP A 612 13.97 -25.63 21.93
CA ASP A 612 15.00 -26.02 20.95
C ASP A 612 14.34 -26.82 19.82
N THR A 613 14.55 -26.43 18.56
CA THR A 613 13.93 -27.09 17.40
C THR A 613 14.28 -28.57 17.24
N SER A 614 15.36 -29.04 17.90
CA SER A 614 15.73 -30.46 17.95
C SER A 614 14.86 -31.27 18.93
N GLN A 615 14.06 -30.61 19.77
CA GLN A 615 13.14 -31.20 20.74
C GLN A 615 11.73 -30.66 20.51
N ARG A 616 10.97 -31.35 19.65
CA ARG A 616 9.57 -31.01 19.34
C ARG A 616 8.59 -31.96 20.01
N GLY A 617 7.35 -31.51 20.14
CA GLY A 617 6.27 -32.22 20.82
C GLY A 617 5.75 -31.44 22.03
N PHE A 618 4.50 -31.71 22.41
CA PHE A 618 3.76 -30.96 23.43
C PHE A 618 4.51 -30.75 24.75
N GLU A 619 5.30 -31.74 25.20
CA GLU A 619 6.07 -31.65 26.45
C GLU A 619 7.31 -30.71 26.38
N HIS A 620 7.76 -30.36 25.17
CA HIS A 620 8.96 -29.58 24.89
C HIS A 620 8.67 -28.20 24.27
N GLU A 621 7.40 -27.87 24.10
CA GLU A 621 6.97 -26.68 23.40
C GLU A 621 5.98 -25.84 24.24
N GLN A 622 5.99 -24.53 24.02
CA GLN A 622 5.02 -23.62 24.58
C GLN A 622 3.92 -23.32 23.56
N LEU A 623 2.67 -23.62 23.90
CA LEU A 623 1.52 -23.17 23.11
C LEU A 623 1.50 -21.64 23.03
N ILE A 624 1.42 -21.09 21.82
CA ILE A 624 1.38 -19.64 21.59
C ILE A 624 -0.03 -19.23 21.17
N GLU A 625 -0.51 -19.79 20.06
CA GLU A 625 -1.83 -19.45 19.51
C GLU A 625 -2.51 -20.63 18.82
N THR A 626 -3.83 -20.55 18.69
CA THR A 626 -4.63 -21.44 17.83
C THR A 626 -5.48 -20.57 16.92
N ARG A 627 -5.37 -20.77 15.61
CA ARG A 627 -6.21 -20.09 14.61
C ARG A 627 -7.29 -21.05 14.10
N LEU A 628 -8.54 -20.59 14.10
CA LEU A 628 -9.66 -21.25 13.46
C LEU A 628 -9.98 -20.54 12.15
N LEU A 629 -10.07 -21.28 11.05
CA LEU A 629 -10.81 -20.84 9.86
C LEU A 629 -12.13 -21.61 9.86
N ILE A 630 -13.25 -20.93 10.05
CA ILE A 630 -14.58 -21.54 10.11
C ILE A 630 -15.36 -21.13 8.86
N HIS A 631 -15.80 -22.11 8.07
CA HIS A 631 -16.63 -21.87 6.89
C HIS A 631 -18.10 -21.78 7.31
N ARG A 632 -18.66 -20.57 7.38
CA ARG A 632 -20.07 -20.31 7.69
C ARG A 632 -20.85 -20.07 6.39
N GLU A 633 -22.18 -19.93 6.49
CA GLU A 633 -23.02 -19.58 5.34
C GLU A 633 -22.63 -18.23 4.72
N SER A 634 -22.13 -17.28 5.53
CA SER A 634 -21.61 -15.99 5.07
C SER A 634 -20.21 -16.07 4.46
N GLY A 635 -19.49 -17.19 4.58
CA GLY A 635 -18.13 -17.35 4.11
C GLY A 635 -17.15 -17.79 5.21
N TRP A 636 -15.85 -17.69 4.94
CA TRP A 636 -14.82 -18.07 5.89
C TRP A 636 -14.53 -16.96 6.89
N THR A 637 -14.62 -17.27 8.18
CA THR A 637 -14.16 -16.39 9.25
C THR A 637 -12.85 -16.89 9.86
N ALA A 638 -11.95 -15.97 10.21
CA ALA A 638 -10.67 -16.27 10.82
C ALA A 638 -10.63 -15.78 12.28
N LEU A 639 -10.38 -16.69 13.22
CA LEU A 639 -10.39 -16.39 14.65
C LEU A 639 -9.05 -16.81 15.29
N PRO A 640 -8.17 -15.86 15.66
CA PRO A 640 -6.96 -16.14 16.42
C PRO A 640 -7.25 -16.24 17.93
N TYR A 641 -6.78 -17.30 18.59
CA TYR A 641 -6.84 -17.50 20.03
C TYR A 641 -5.43 -17.49 20.62
N LEU A 642 -5.22 -16.71 21.67
CA LEU A 642 -3.96 -16.61 22.40
C LEU A 642 -3.98 -17.53 23.63
N TRP A 643 -2.95 -18.37 23.78
CA TRP A 643 -2.76 -19.18 24.97
C TRP A 643 -2.14 -18.36 26.11
N ASN A 644 -2.56 -18.63 27.34
CA ASN A 644 -1.94 -18.07 28.54
C ASN A 644 -0.51 -18.60 28.76
N GLU A 645 0.34 -17.86 29.47
CA GLU A 645 1.77 -18.19 29.63
C GLU A 645 2.05 -19.57 30.25
N GLY A 646 1.11 -20.14 31.02
CA GLY A 646 1.20 -21.48 31.60
C GLY A 646 0.48 -22.59 30.82
N GLY A 647 -0.12 -22.27 29.67
CA GLY A 647 -1.00 -23.16 28.92
C GLY A 647 -2.33 -23.46 29.64
N GLY A 648 -3.15 -24.30 29.02
CA GLY A 648 -4.40 -24.80 29.60
C GLY A 648 -5.68 -24.05 29.23
N SER A 649 -5.59 -22.80 28.78
CA SER A 649 -6.75 -22.08 28.22
C SER A 649 -6.32 -21.08 27.15
N ALA A 650 -7.11 -20.94 26.09
CA ALA A 650 -6.87 -19.96 25.03
C ALA A 650 -8.08 -19.05 24.85
N LYS A 651 -7.83 -17.75 24.72
CA LYS A 651 -8.85 -16.72 24.56
C LYS A 651 -8.78 -16.05 23.22
N LEU A 652 -9.93 -15.70 22.66
CA LEU A 652 -10.05 -14.99 21.40
C LEU A 652 -9.26 -13.67 21.48
N ALA A 653 -8.28 -13.51 20.61
CA ALA A 653 -7.37 -12.38 20.56
C ALA A 653 -7.63 -11.57 19.28
N VAL A 654 -8.81 -10.95 19.20
CA VAL A 654 -9.27 -10.22 18.00
C VAL A 654 -8.23 -9.20 17.51
N ALA A 655 -7.64 -8.44 18.42
CA ALA A 655 -6.59 -7.44 18.16
C ALA A 655 -5.17 -8.01 17.97
N GLY A 656 -5.01 -9.34 17.99
CA GLY A 656 -3.71 -10.00 17.95
C GLY A 656 -2.89 -9.76 19.22
N LYS A 657 -1.60 -10.11 19.18
CA LYS A 657 -0.64 -9.83 20.26
C LYS A 657 0.81 -9.93 19.80
N SER A 658 1.64 -9.00 20.28
CA SER A 658 3.11 -9.09 20.18
C SER A 658 3.69 -9.66 21.48
N LEU A 659 4.56 -10.67 21.36
CA LEU A 659 5.14 -11.41 22.48
C LEU A 659 6.65 -11.52 22.32
N ALA A 660 7.43 -11.17 23.35
CA ALA A 660 8.85 -11.48 23.37
C ALA A 660 9.05 -13.00 23.49
N LYS A 661 9.83 -13.59 22.58
CA LYS A 661 10.09 -15.03 22.49
C LYS A 661 11.55 -15.32 22.17
N SER A 662 11.96 -16.54 22.47
CA SER A 662 13.29 -17.07 22.16
C SER A 662 13.16 -18.51 21.66
N VAL A 663 14.02 -18.91 20.72
CA VAL A 663 14.16 -20.30 20.26
C VAL A 663 15.63 -20.65 20.03
N VAL A 664 16.03 -21.87 20.39
CA VAL A 664 17.32 -22.44 19.98
C VAL A 664 17.12 -23.22 18.69
N HIS A 665 17.90 -22.90 17.66
CA HIS A 665 17.89 -23.61 16.39
C HIS A 665 19.33 -23.90 15.95
N LYS A 666 19.65 -25.19 15.73
CA LYS A 666 20.99 -25.67 15.34
C LYS A 666 22.14 -25.11 16.20
N GLY A 667 21.88 -24.92 17.49
CA GLY A 667 22.85 -24.44 18.49
C GLY A 667 22.95 -22.91 18.62
N GLU A 668 22.22 -22.15 17.80
CA GLU A 668 22.11 -20.69 17.90
C GLU A 668 20.82 -20.29 18.62
N THR A 669 20.87 -19.23 19.43
CA THR A 669 19.70 -18.68 20.13
C THR A 669 19.20 -17.45 19.41
N PHE A 670 17.92 -17.42 19.11
CA PHE A 670 17.25 -16.29 18.46
C PHE A 670 16.24 -15.67 19.43
N ASP A 671 16.47 -14.41 19.82
CA ASP A 671 15.50 -13.58 20.52
C ASP A 671 14.72 -12.73 19.51
N PHE A 672 13.39 -12.71 19.61
CA PHE A 672 12.54 -12.01 18.65
C PHE A 672 11.17 -11.66 19.24
N THR A 673 10.41 -10.84 18.51
CA THR A 673 9.01 -10.57 18.83
C THR A 673 8.12 -11.47 17.97
N TYR A 674 7.45 -12.44 18.58
CA TYR A 674 6.42 -13.24 17.91
C TYR A 674 5.14 -12.42 17.80
N VAL A 675 4.56 -12.34 16.60
CA VAL A 675 3.33 -11.59 16.34
C VAL A 675 2.19 -12.55 16.04
N VAL A 676 1.24 -12.65 16.97
CA VAL A 676 -0.08 -13.23 16.73
C VAL A 676 -0.88 -12.20 15.94
N PRO A 677 -1.30 -12.50 14.69
CA PRO A 677 -1.98 -11.55 13.85
C PRO A 677 -3.37 -11.24 14.41
N ASP A 678 -3.81 -10.00 14.18
CA ASP A 678 -5.20 -9.63 14.42
C ASP A 678 -6.13 -10.22 13.34
N LYS A 679 -7.44 -10.14 13.60
CA LYS A 679 -8.48 -10.69 12.70
C LYS A 679 -8.39 -10.09 11.29
N ASN A 680 -8.14 -8.78 11.17
CA ASN A 680 -8.04 -8.11 9.86
C ASN A 680 -6.76 -8.53 9.12
N GLN A 681 -5.64 -8.67 9.83
CA GLN A 681 -4.37 -9.16 9.27
C GLN A 681 -4.47 -10.57 8.68
N CYS A 682 -5.47 -11.37 9.07
CA CYS A 682 -5.71 -12.68 8.45
C CYS A 682 -6.06 -12.54 6.96
N LYS A 683 -6.79 -11.48 6.57
CA LYS A 683 -7.20 -11.21 5.19
C LYS A 683 -6.05 -10.81 4.28
N ALA A 684 -5.01 -10.16 4.81
CA ALA A 684 -3.82 -9.81 4.04
C ALA A 684 -3.19 -11.02 3.32
N CYS A 685 -3.35 -12.23 3.89
CA CYS A 685 -2.89 -13.47 3.25
C CYS A 685 -4.02 -14.29 2.60
N HIS A 686 -5.24 -14.21 3.12
CA HIS A 686 -6.34 -15.10 2.77
C HIS A 686 -7.40 -14.50 1.85
N GLN A 687 -7.33 -13.21 1.55
CA GLN A 687 -8.25 -12.53 0.64
C GLN A 687 -7.77 -12.64 -0.80
N LEU A 688 -8.69 -13.00 -1.70
CA LEU A 688 -8.51 -12.94 -3.14
C LEU A 688 -9.50 -11.92 -3.71
N ILE A 689 -9.00 -10.94 -4.46
CA ILE A 689 -9.77 -9.87 -5.08
C ILE A 689 -9.76 -10.13 -6.59
N PRO A 690 -10.83 -10.72 -7.16
CA PRO A 690 -10.93 -10.92 -8.59
C PRO A 690 -11.11 -9.58 -9.32
N GLN A 691 -10.71 -9.50 -10.60
CA GLN A 691 -10.88 -8.29 -11.43
C GLN A 691 -12.35 -7.88 -11.57
N GLU A 692 -13.24 -8.86 -11.62
CA GLU A 692 -14.69 -8.68 -11.60
C GLU A 692 -15.30 -9.56 -10.51
N GLY A 693 -16.12 -8.97 -9.64
CA GLY A 693 -16.80 -9.67 -8.54
C GLY A 693 -16.36 -9.22 -7.15
N ARG A 694 -16.72 -9.99 -6.14
CA ARG A 694 -16.48 -9.68 -4.72
C ARG A 694 -15.19 -10.34 -4.23
N SER A 695 -14.56 -9.69 -3.25
CA SER A 695 -13.50 -10.27 -2.42
C SER A 695 -13.93 -11.66 -1.91
N LYS A 696 -13.01 -12.62 -1.97
CA LYS A 696 -13.22 -14.00 -1.50
C LYS A 696 -12.13 -14.40 -0.53
N PHE A 697 -12.52 -14.78 0.69
CA PHE A 697 -11.60 -15.42 1.62
C PHE A 697 -11.36 -16.89 1.23
N SER A 698 -10.10 -17.32 1.20
CA SER A 698 -9.70 -18.67 0.78
C SER A 698 -8.61 -19.26 1.70
N PRO A 699 -8.74 -20.53 2.14
CA PRO A 699 -7.64 -21.26 2.74
C PRO A 699 -6.42 -21.37 1.81
N ILE A 700 -5.21 -21.47 2.39
CA ILE A 700 -3.96 -21.50 1.61
C ILE A 700 -3.38 -22.92 1.53
N GLY A 701 -3.21 -23.60 2.66
CA GLY A 701 -2.43 -24.83 2.76
C GLY A 701 -3.02 -26.12 2.14
N PRO A 702 -4.33 -26.42 2.34
CA PRO A 702 -4.96 -27.70 1.92
C PRO A 702 -5.17 -27.85 0.40
N LYS A 703 -4.06 -27.83 -0.35
CA LYS A 703 -4.01 -28.10 -1.79
C LYS A 703 -3.56 -29.53 -2.03
N ALA A 704 -4.07 -30.18 -3.08
CA ALA A 704 -3.76 -31.59 -3.37
C ALA A 704 -2.25 -31.90 -3.36
N ARG A 705 -1.45 -31.05 -4.02
CA ARG A 705 0.01 -31.19 -4.07
C ARG A 705 0.72 -31.17 -2.72
N ASN A 706 0.18 -30.41 -1.77
CA ASN A 706 0.73 -30.28 -0.43
C ASN A 706 0.37 -31.48 0.46
N LEU A 707 -0.61 -32.30 0.08
CA LEU A 707 -1.14 -33.42 0.87
C LEU A 707 -0.84 -34.79 0.23
N ASN A 708 -0.33 -34.82 -1.00
CA ASN A 708 -0.02 -36.06 -1.72
C ASN A 708 1.27 -36.73 -1.21
N PHE A 709 1.25 -37.19 0.04
CA PHE A 709 2.33 -37.98 0.64
C PHE A 709 1.80 -38.81 1.81
N ASP A 710 2.60 -39.79 2.22
CA ASP A 710 2.25 -40.70 3.31
C ASP A 710 2.54 -40.09 4.69
N ILE A 711 1.57 -40.21 5.59
CA ILE A 711 1.73 -39.94 7.03
C ILE A 711 1.28 -41.16 7.85
N THR A 712 1.63 -41.17 9.13
CA THR A 712 1.14 -42.17 10.07
C THR A 712 -0.10 -41.67 10.78
N ILE A 713 -1.25 -42.30 10.53
CA ILE A 713 -2.53 -42.01 11.17
C ILE A 713 -2.94 -43.24 11.99
N ASN A 714 -3.13 -43.09 13.30
CA ASN A 714 -3.50 -44.19 14.20
C ASN A 714 -2.57 -45.43 14.08
N GLY A 715 -1.27 -45.21 13.85
CA GLY A 715 -0.27 -46.27 13.69
C GLY A 715 -0.22 -46.92 12.30
N GLN A 716 -1.01 -46.44 11.33
CA GLN A 716 -0.98 -46.91 9.94
C GLN A 716 -0.41 -45.85 9.01
N THR A 717 0.56 -46.23 8.17
CA THR A 717 1.12 -45.33 7.14
C THR A 717 0.24 -45.38 5.90
N LYS A 718 -0.29 -44.22 5.50
CA LYS A 718 -1.18 -44.08 4.33
C LYS A 718 -1.07 -42.69 3.73
N ASN A 719 -1.24 -42.58 2.41
CA ASN A 719 -1.35 -41.30 1.72
C ASN A 719 -2.58 -40.54 2.23
N GLN A 720 -2.40 -39.27 2.62
CA GLN A 720 -3.46 -38.47 3.24
C GLN A 720 -4.68 -38.28 2.34
N LEU A 721 -4.48 -38.07 1.03
CA LEU A 721 -5.59 -37.90 0.09
C LEU A 721 -6.41 -39.18 -0.06
N ILE A 722 -5.74 -40.33 -0.11
CA ILE A 722 -6.41 -41.65 -0.14
C ILE A 722 -7.15 -41.87 1.18
N HIS A 723 -6.53 -41.52 2.31
CA HIS A 723 -7.18 -41.59 3.61
C HIS A 723 -8.44 -40.72 3.67
N TRP A 724 -8.38 -39.47 3.19
CA TRP A 724 -9.54 -38.58 3.14
C TRP A 724 -10.65 -39.13 2.24
N LYS A 725 -10.31 -39.67 1.07
CA LYS A 725 -11.28 -40.32 0.18
C LYS A 725 -11.95 -41.52 0.86
N ASP A 726 -11.17 -42.41 1.45
CA ASP A 726 -11.67 -43.66 2.04
C ASP A 726 -12.53 -43.43 3.30
N ASN A 727 -12.35 -42.28 3.97
CA ASN A 727 -13.16 -41.85 5.12
C ASN A 727 -14.27 -40.87 4.75
N ASN A 728 -14.61 -40.72 3.45
CA ASN A 728 -15.67 -39.83 2.98
C ASN A 728 -15.45 -38.34 3.35
N LEU A 729 -14.20 -37.88 3.45
CA LEU A 729 -13.86 -36.47 3.66
C LEU A 729 -13.57 -35.73 2.34
N LEU A 730 -13.27 -36.46 1.26
CA LEU A 730 -12.92 -35.92 -0.04
C LEU A 730 -13.57 -36.70 -1.19
N GLN A 731 -14.33 -36.01 -2.03
CA GLN A 731 -14.88 -36.55 -3.29
C GLN A 731 -14.11 -36.07 -4.52
N GLY A 732 -14.24 -36.82 -5.61
CA GLY A 732 -13.69 -36.45 -6.91
C GLY A 732 -12.17 -36.61 -7.05
N LEU A 733 -11.51 -37.27 -6.09
CA LEU A 733 -10.07 -37.55 -6.16
C LEU A 733 -9.74 -38.42 -7.39
N PRO A 734 -8.90 -37.95 -8.34
CA PRO A 734 -8.45 -38.75 -9.47
C PRO A 734 -7.44 -39.83 -9.04
N ASP A 735 -6.83 -40.53 -9.99
CA ASP A 735 -5.71 -41.42 -9.68
C ASP A 735 -4.59 -40.64 -9.00
N ILE A 736 -4.12 -41.13 -7.84
CA ILE A 736 -3.10 -40.48 -7.03
C ILE A 736 -1.80 -40.24 -7.82
N ALA A 737 -1.50 -41.11 -8.80
CA ALA A 737 -0.34 -40.98 -9.66
C ALA A 737 -0.41 -39.78 -10.63
N SER A 738 -1.60 -39.21 -10.85
CA SER A 738 -1.81 -38.03 -11.70
C SER A 738 -1.68 -36.71 -10.93
N ILE A 739 -1.67 -36.77 -9.59
CA ILE A 739 -1.60 -35.59 -8.73
C ILE A 739 -0.14 -35.27 -8.46
N THR A 740 0.28 -34.02 -8.66
CA THR A 740 1.64 -33.59 -8.32
C THR A 740 1.95 -33.90 -6.85
N GLN A 741 3.10 -34.49 -6.59
CA GLN A 741 3.61 -34.70 -5.24
C GLN A 741 4.74 -33.71 -4.98
N LEU A 742 4.59 -32.88 -3.95
CA LEU A 742 5.69 -32.03 -3.51
C LEU A 742 6.71 -32.83 -2.70
N PRO A 743 8.02 -32.55 -2.84
CA PRO A 743 9.01 -33.04 -1.90
C PRO A 743 8.74 -32.53 -0.48
N LYS A 744 9.12 -33.31 0.54
CA LYS A 744 9.03 -32.85 1.92
C LYS A 744 10.15 -31.85 2.23
N PHE A 745 9.80 -30.77 2.90
CA PHE A 745 10.73 -29.73 3.35
C PHE A 745 10.48 -29.43 4.82
N ASN A 746 11.55 -29.37 5.62
CA ASN A 746 11.51 -29.01 7.03
C ASN A 746 12.84 -28.36 7.44
N ASP A 747 12.88 -27.86 8.68
CA ASP A 747 14.03 -27.13 9.22
C ASP A 747 15.26 -28.03 9.48
N ASP A 748 15.13 -29.36 9.33
CA ASP A 748 16.23 -30.33 9.51
C ASP A 748 17.07 -30.50 8.25
N ILE A 749 16.57 -30.07 7.09
CA ILE A 749 17.30 -30.17 5.83
C ILE A 749 18.65 -29.43 5.93
N THR A 750 19.70 -30.07 5.44
CA THR A 750 21.04 -29.48 5.40
C THR A 750 21.30 -28.81 4.06
N ASN A 751 22.12 -27.76 4.05
CA ASN A 751 22.55 -27.14 2.79
C ASN A 751 23.25 -28.16 1.87
N SER A 752 23.94 -29.16 2.41
CA SER A 752 24.52 -30.25 1.60
C SER A 752 23.46 -31.09 0.89
N GLU A 753 22.32 -31.36 1.51
CA GLU A 753 21.20 -32.06 0.86
C GLU A 753 20.57 -31.21 -0.23
N ILE A 754 20.36 -29.91 0.01
CA ILE A 754 19.89 -28.94 -1.00
C ILE A 754 20.88 -28.91 -2.18
N ILE A 755 22.18 -28.86 -1.88
CA ILE A 755 23.21 -28.75 -2.91
C ILE A 755 23.21 -29.98 -3.84
N ASN A 756 22.95 -31.16 -3.30
CA ASN A 756 22.97 -32.41 -4.05
C ASN A 756 21.65 -32.72 -4.79
N MET A 757 20.63 -31.86 -4.73
CA MET A 757 19.41 -32.04 -5.50
C MET A 757 19.65 -31.87 -7.00
N GLU A 758 19.03 -32.72 -7.81
CA GLU A 758 18.93 -32.52 -9.26
C GLU A 758 18.13 -31.24 -9.56
N THR A 759 18.40 -30.58 -10.69
CA THR A 759 17.82 -29.27 -11.04
C THR A 759 16.29 -29.25 -10.99
N ASP A 760 15.63 -30.29 -11.50
CA ASP A 760 14.16 -30.39 -11.51
C ASP A 760 13.61 -30.55 -10.08
N GLN A 761 14.31 -31.31 -9.23
CA GLN A 761 13.93 -31.50 -7.83
C GLN A 761 14.10 -30.22 -7.02
N LEU A 762 15.22 -29.51 -7.22
CA LEU A 762 15.47 -28.22 -6.59
C LEU A 762 14.42 -27.18 -7.00
N THR A 763 14.07 -27.13 -8.28
CA THR A 763 13.04 -26.22 -8.80
C THR A 763 11.66 -26.55 -8.24
N ALA A 764 11.28 -27.83 -8.20
CA ALA A 764 10.01 -28.25 -7.59
C ALA A 764 9.95 -27.90 -6.08
N MET A 765 11.05 -28.11 -5.35
CA MET A 765 11.16 -27.75 -3.94
C MET A 765 11.06 -26.23 -3.73
N ALA A 766 11.82 -25.44 -4.48
CA ALA A 766 11.82 -23.98 -4.41
C ALA A 766 10.44 -23.39 -4.73
N LYS A 767 9.79 -23.85 -5.81
CA LYS A 767 8.43 -23.43 -6.15
C LYS A 767 7.42 -23.85 -5.09
N GLY A 768 7.55 -25.04 -4.50
CA GLY A 768 6.67 -25.47 -3.41
C GLY A 768 6.83 -24.60 -2.16
N TYR A 769 8.07 -24.23 -1.83
CA TYR A 769 8.38 -23.31 -0.75
C TYR A 769 7.79 -21.91 -0.99
N LEU A 770 7.95 -21.36 -2.20
CA LEU A 770 7.36 -20.07 -2.58
C LEU A 770 5.83 -20.13 -2.67
N ASP A 771 5.24 -21.26 -3.07
CA ASP A 771 3.79 -21.43 -3.15
C ASP A 771 3.10 -21.27 -1.79
N ILE A 772 3.64 -21.91 -0.75
CA ILE A 772 3.04 -21.84 0.59
C ILE A 772 3.37 -20.53 1.31
N ASN A 773 4.58 -19.97 1.12
CA ASN A 773 5.02 -18.77 1.85
C ASN A 773 4.67 -17.45 1.15
N CYS A 774 4.56 -17.41 -0.18
CA CYS A 774 4.52 -16.13 -0.93
C CYS A 774 3.42 -16.06 -2.01
N ALA A 775 3.03 -17.18 -2.63
CA ALA A 775 2.18 -17.15 -3.83
C ALA A 775 0.73 -16.70 -3.59
N HIS A 776 0.23 -16.78 -2.36
CA HIS A 776 -1.09 -16.25 -2.02
C HIS A 776 -1.14 -14.72 -2.15
N CYS A 777 -0.04 -14.01 -1.87
CA CYS A 777 0.09 -12.58 -2.16
C CYS A 777 0.51 -12.33 -3.61
N HIS A 778 1.50 -13.08 -4.10
CA HIS A 778 2.08 -12.94 -5.44
C HIS A 778 1.31 -13.77 -6.49
N ARG A 779 -0.01 -13.56 -6.55
CA ARG A 779 -0.91 -14.01 -7.62
C ARG A 779 -1.75 -12.84 -8.08
N SER A 780 -2.39 -12.94 -9.24
CA SER A 780 -3.13 -11.81 -9.83
C SER A 780 -4.21 -11.25 -8.91
N GLU A 781 -4.86 -12.12 -8.12
CA GLU A 781 -5.93 -11.76 -7.20
C GLU A 781 -5.44 -11.48 -5.77
N GLY A 782 -4.13 -11.60 -5.50
CA GLY A 782 -3.57 -11.44 -4.15
C GLY A 782 -3.17 -9.99 -3.84
N ASP A 783 -2.74 -9.74 -2.60
CA ASP A 783 -2.37 -8.39 -2.13
C ASP A 783 -1.18 -7.77 -2.92
N ALA A 784 -0.28 -8.61 -3.45
CA ALA A 784 0.81 -8.18 -4.34
C ALA A 784 0.46 -8.41 -5.83
N GLY A 785 -0.82 -8.50 -6.17
CA GLY A 785 -1.32 -8.79 -7.51
C GLY A 785 -1.02 -7.73 -8.55
N ASN A 786 -0.82 -6.48 -8.13
CA ASN A 786 -0.36 -5.38 -8.98
C ASN A 786 1.16 -5.38 -9.22
N THR A 787 1.93 -6.26 -8.57
CA THR A 787 3.37 -6.42 -8.82
C THR A 787 3.64 -7.43 -9.93
N PRO A 788 4.77 -7.33 -10.67
CA PRO A 788 5.06 -8.24 -11.77
C PRO A 788 5.44 -9.66 -11.32
N LEU A 789 5.80 -9.86 -10.04
CA LEU A 789 6.16 -11.17 -9.49
C LEU A 789 4.93 -12.03 -9.26
N LYS A 790 4.88 -13.20 -9.90
CA LYS A 790 3.88 -14.25 -9.78
C LYS A 790 4.55 -15.57 -9.37
N LEU A 791 4.04 -16.17 -8.29
CA LEU A 791 4.59 -17.37 -7.67
C LEU A 791 3.65 -18.61 -7.58
N PRO A 792 2.43 -18.67 -8.16
CA PRO A 792 1.63 -19.89 -8.07
C PRO A 792 2.37 -21.12 -8.60
N TYR A 793 2.28 -22.24 -7.89
CA TYR A 793 3.02 -23.45 -8.26
C TYR A 793 2.73 -23.97 -9.67
N TRP A 794 1.48 -23.86 -10.14
CA TRP A 794 1.04 -24.32 -11.46
C TRP A 794 1.54 -23.44 -12.61
N LEU A 795 2.04 -22.23 -12.32
CA LEU A 795 2.62 -21.36 -13.34
C LEU A 795 3.98 -21.94 -13.77
N SER A 796 4.10 -22.40 -15.01
CA SER A 796 5.36 -22.93 -15.56
C SER A 796 6.47 -21.88 -15.50
N TYR A 797 7.63 -22.23 -14.93
CA TYR A 797 8.78 -21.32 -14.85
C TYR A 797 9.36 -21.03 -16.24
N ASP A 798 9.59 -22.09 -17.03
CA ASP A 798 10.23 -21.96 -18.35
C ASP A 798 9.41 -21.11 -19.33
N ASP A 799 8.08 -21.22 -19.28
CA ASP A 799 7.17 -20.46 -20.14
C ASP A 799 6.89 -19.04 -19.61
N ASN A 800 7.23 -18.73 -18.36
CA ASN A 800 6.84 -17.47 -17.69
C ASN A 800 7.97 -16.88 -16.83
N LYS A 801 9.21 -16.86 -17.35
CA LYS A 801 10.39 -16.37 -16.61
C LYS A 801 10.23 -14.95 -16.07
N SER A 802 9.74 -14.01 -16.90
CA SER A 802 9.50 -12.62 -16.48
C SER A 802 8.47 -12.52 -15.35
N LYS A 803 7.37 -13.28 -15.43
CA LYS A 803 6.39 -13.35 -14.34
C LYS A 803 6.98 -13.97 -13.06
N HIS A 804 8.02 -14.81 -13.14
CA HIS A 804 8.77 -15.28 -11.96
C HIS A 804 9.83 -14.29 -11.47
N GLY A 805 9.85 -13.06 -12.00
CA GLY A 805 10.75 -12.00 -11.59
C GLY A 805 12.13 -12.01 -12.25
N VAL A 806 12.38 -12.92 -13.21
CA VAL A 806 13.68 -12.99 -13.90
C VAL A 806 13.94 -11.68 -14.65
N CYS A 807 15.04 -11.01 -14.31
CA CYS A 807 15.45 -9.71 -14.85
C CYS A 807 14.32 -8.66 -14.85
N THR A 808 13.37 -8.76 -13.91
CA THR A 808 12.20 -7.88 -13.85
C THR A 808 12.36 -6.88 -12.72
N LYS A 809 12.10 -5.61 -12.99
CA LYS A 809 12.22 -4.52 -12.00
C LYS A 809 11.03 -4.53 -11.02
N PRO A 810 11.24 -4.18 -9.75
CA PRO A 810 10.18 -4.11 -8.75
C PRO A 810 9.29 -2.86 -8.95
N VAL A 811 8.05 -2.91 -8.46
CA VAL A 811 7.15 -1.73 -8.38
C VAL A 811 7.27 -1.02 -7.03
N THR A 812 7.40 -1.79 -5.94
CA THR A 812 7.29 -1.27 -4.55
C THR A 812 8.57 -1.44 -3.72
N TYR A 813 9.69 -1.82 -4.34
CA TYR A 813 10.99 -1.82 -3.68
C TYR A 813 11.68 -0.50 -4.00
N GLY A 814 11.41 0.49 -3.16
CA GLY A 814 11.85 1.85 -3.43
C GLY A 814 13.34 2.10 -3.17
N GLY A 815 14.08 1.27 -2.41
CA GLY A 815 15.20 1.82 -1.61
C GLY A 815 16.43 1.01 -1.24
N GLY A 816 16.96 0.22 -2.16
CA GLY A 816 18.27 -0.38 -1.94
C GLY A 816 19.07 -0.51 -3.23
N ALA A 817 20.33 -0.93 -3.11
CA ALA A 817 21.25 -1.06 -4.25
C ALA A 817 20.91 -2.22 -5.21
N LEU A 818 19.70 -2.78 -5.16
CA LEU A 818 19.29 -3.97 -5.90
C LEU A 818 18.26 -3.62 -6.97
N SER A 819 18.47 -4.16 -8.17
CA SER A 819 17.77 -3.74 -9.39
C SER A 819 16.64 -4.64 -9.83
N PHE A 820 16.79 -5.93 -9.62
CA PHE A 820 15.92 -6.95 -10.20
C PHE A 820 15.36 -7.87 -9.13
N LEU A 821 14.12 -8.32 -9.35
CA LEU A 821 13.45 -9.28 -8.49
C LEU A 821 14.26 -10.57 -8.36
N THR A 822 14.71 -11.10 -9.49
CA THR A 822 15.57 -12.29 -9.58
C THR A 822 16.62 -12.11 -10.69
N ILE A 823 17.90 -12.28 -10.36
CA ILE A 823 19.03 -12.34 -11.29
C ILE A 823 19.49 -13.80 -11.36
N PRO A 824 19.26 -14.52 -12.49
CA PRO A 824 19.71 -15.90 -12.63
C PRO A 824 21.22 -16.02 -12.42
N GLY A 825 21.64 -16.92 -11.53
CA GLY A 825 23.05 -17.10 -11.16
C GLY A 825 23.56 -16.20 -10.03
N ASP A 826 22.78 -15.21 -9.58
CA ASP A 826 23.20 -14.23 -8.58
C ASP A 826 22.09 -13.94 -7.54
N ALA A 827 21.99 -14.83 -6.56
CA ALA A 827 21.05 -14.68 -5.45
C ALA A 827 21.37 -13.49 -4.54
N GLU A 828 22.65 -13.14 -4.35
CA GLU A 828 23.05 -12.05 -3.46
C GLU A 828 22.53 -10.70 -3.95
N ASN A 829 22.45 -10.51 -5.27
CA ASN A 829 21.91 -9.29 -5.88
C ASN A 829 20.42 -9.39 -6.29
N SER A 830 19.72 -10.46 -5.89
CA SER A 830 18.30 -10.66 -6.17
C SER A 830 17.39 -10.15 -5.03
N ILE A 831 16.42 -9.28 -5.34
CA ILE A 831 15.51 -8.69 -4.33
C ILE A 831 14.70 -9.77 -3.60
N VAL A 832 14.23 -10.82 -4.28
CA VAL A 832 13.46 -11.90 -3.63
C VAL A 832 14.27 -12.54 -2.50
N HIS A 833 15.55 -12.86 -2.76
CA HIS A 833 16.44 -13.42 -1.76
C HIS A 833 16.73 -12.43 -0.62
N PHE A 834 17.09 -11.18 -0.95
CA PHE A 834 17.30 -10.12 0.04
C PHE A 834 16.12 -9.96 1.01
N ARG A 835 14.88 -9.89 0.49
CA ARG A 835 13.69 -9.70 1.32
C ARG A 835 13.35 -10.94 2.16
N MET A 836 13.76 -12.13 1.75
CA MET A 836 13.66 -13.34 2.58
C MET A 836 14.66 -13.35 3.74
N VAL A 837 15.83 -12.73 3.56
CA VAL A 837 16.85 -12.56 4.62
C VAL A 837 16.48 -11.43 5.59
N ALA A 838 15.95 -10.33 5.08
CA ALA A 838 15.65 -9.15 5.89
C ALA A 838 14.64 -9.44 7.03
N THR A 839 14.81 -8.76 8.16
CA THR A 839 13.92 -8.85 9.33
C THR A 839 13.27 -7.51 9.69
N SER A 840 13.77 -6.40 9.13
CA SER A 840 13.16 -5.07 9.25
C SER A 840 11.72 -5.10 8.71
N PRO A 841 10.73 -4.49 9.39
CA PRO A 841 9.33 -4.49 8.92
C PRO A 841 9.16 -3.92 7.50
N LYS A 842 9.98 -2.94 7.11
CA LYS A 842 9.98 -2.32 5.78
C LYS A 842 10.39 -3.30 4.67
N ASP A 843 11.44 -4.09 4.89
CA ASP A 843 12.05 -4.89 3.82
C ASP A 843 11.62 -6.35 3.83
N ARG A 844 11.28 -6.92 5.00
CA ARG A 844 11.03 -8.35 5.15
C ARG A 844 9.86 -8.85 4.30
N MET A 845 10.06 -10.01 3.69
CA MET A 845 9.00 -10.82 3.06
C MET A 845 9.06 -12.27 3.57
N PRO A 846 7.90 -12.90 3.86
CA PRO A 846 6.58 -12.29 3.95
C PRO A 846 6.51 -11.20 5.05
N LYS A 847 5.68 -10.16 4.84
CA LYS A 847 5.56 -9.03 5.79
C LYS A 847 4.95 -9.43 7.13
N LEU A 848 4.07 -10.43 7.09
CA LEU A 848 3.33 -10.99 8.22
C LEU A 848 3.68 -12.45 8.44
N GLY A 849 3.54 -12.92 9.68
CA GLY A 849 3.75 -14.33 10.04
C GLY A 849 5.20 -14.75 10.24
N ARG A 850 6.17 -13.82 10.16
CA ARG A 850 7.55 -14.03 10.61
C ARG A 850 8.20 -12.75 11.13
N SER A 851 9.12 -12.94 12.07
CA SER A 851 10.09 -11.96 12.55
C SER A 851 11.54 -12.42 12.32
N LEU A 852 11.77 -13.73 12.23
CA LEU A 852 13.07 -14.34 11.90
C LEU A 852 13.19 -14.66 10.41
N ALA A 853 14.42 -14.73 9.90
CA ALA A 853 14.70 -15.33 8.60
C ALA A 853 14.64 -16.86 8.71
N HIS A 854 14.07 -17.53 7.71
CA HIS A 854 14.09 -18.99 7.64
C HIS A 854 15.40 -19.43 6.98
N THR A 855 16.39 -19.82 7.76
CA THR A 855 17.74 -20.15 7.28
C THR A 855 17.72 -21.15 6.12
N GLU A 856 16.98 -22.24 6.28
CA GLU A 856 16.88 -23.34 5.31
C GLU A 856 16.12 -22.89 4.05
N GLY A 857 15.03 -22.13 4.23
CA GLY A 857 14.25 -21.59 3.12
C GLY A 857 15.03 -20.57 2.29
N VAL A 858 15.84 -19.72 2.95
CA VAL A 858 16.76 -18.78 2.30
C VAL A 858 17.79 -19.56 1.48
N GLN A 859 18.46 -20.56 2.08
CA GLN A 859 19.45 -21.39 1.38
C GLN A 859 18.84 -22.14 0.19
N LEU A 860 17.60 -22.62 0.31
CA LEU A 860 16.88 -23.27 -0.79
C LEU A 860 16.72 -22.31 -1.98
N ILE A 861 16.25 -21.10 -1.73
CA ILE A 861 16.00 -20.10 -2.79
C ILE A 861 17.32 -19.56 -3.34
N GLU A 862 18.34 -19.37 -2.50
CA GLU A 862 19.69 -19.01 -2.92
C GLU A 862 20.26 -20.03 -3.92
N ASN A 863 20.26 -21.32 -3.54
CA ASN A 863 20.75 -22.40 -4.39
C ASN A 863 19.94 -22.53 -5.68
N TRP A 864 18.62 -22.32 -5.61
CA TRP A 864 17.76 -22.35 -6.79
C TRP A 864 18.10 -21.21 -7.75
N ILE A 865 18.17 -19.96 -7.28
CA ILE A 865 18.51 -18.79 -8.11
C ILE A 865 19.89 -18.96 -8.75
N ASN A 866 20.89 -19.40 -7.97
CA ASN A 866 22.27 -19.59 -8.45
C ASN A 866 22.40 -20.70 -9.51
N ARG A 867 21.40 -21.57 -9.68
CA ARG A 867 21.36 -22.62 -10.71
C ARG A 867 20.40 -22.34 -11.86
N LEU A 868 19.67 -21.23 -11.81
CA LEU A 868 18.86 -20.83 -12.95
C LEU A 868 19.77 -20.61 -14.16
N PRO A 869 19.33 -20.98 -15.37
CA PRO A 869 20.09 -20.72 -16.58
C PRO A 869 20.43 -19.23 -16.68
N GLU A 870 21.70 -18.90 -16.89
CA GLU A 870 22.15 -17.51 -16.98
C GLU A 870 21.35 -16.73 -18.03
N VAL A 871 20.88 -15.55 -17.62
CA VAL A 871 20.25 -14.55 -18.48
C VAL A 871 20.97 -13.24 -18.19
N ASN A 872 21.41 -12.53 -19.23
CA ASN A 872 21.96 -11.21 -19.03
C ASN A 872 20.82 -10.24 -18.68
N CYS A 873 20.80 -9.77 -17.42
CA CYS A 873 19.87 -8.73 -16.98
C CYS A 873 20.40 -7.30 -17.20
N GLN A 874 21.67 -7.15 -17.63
CA GLN A 874 22.31 -5.87 -17.92
C GLN A 874 22.16 -5.43 -19.37
#